data_AF-A0A7L1PU78-F1
#
_entry.id   AF-A0A7L1PU78-F1
#
_cell.length_a   1.000
_cell.length_b   1.000
_cell.length_c   1.000
_cell.angle_alpha   90.00
_cell.angle_beta   90.00
_cell.angle_gamma   90.00
#
_symmetry.space_group_name_H-M   'P 1'
#
loop_
_entity.id
_entity.type
_entity.pdbx_description
1 polymer ?
#
loop_
_entity_poly.entity_id
_entity_poly.type
_entity_poly.pdbx_seq_one_letter_code
_entity_poly.pdbx_strand_id
1 'polypeptide(L)'
;MASGTALIYDEEMTTHKLLWSDPICDIEVPERLSSSYEQLKSYRLVERCVHVPAREGSEEEILLVHSLEHLEVAKSTQTMNEEELKRVSENYDAFFFHPSTYRCARLAVGAALQLVDAVMSGKVRNGMALVRPPGHHSQRNAANGFCLFNNVAIAAEYAKLKYGLQRILIVDWDVHHGQGTQYIFEEDPSVLYFSWHRYEHQEFWPSLKESNYDAVGLGKGKGFNINLPWNKVGMGNSDYLAAFFHVLLPMAFEFGPELVIVSSGYDSGIGDPEGQMNATPEVFAHLTHFLMQLANGKLCVILEGGYHLKSLGESVCMTVKTLLGDPVPQITGEMAPCLSAVESIQNVRAAHKPYWKWLAYEDTSFLQNLSTKSHLLKKTNSNPSTEHESKIANNNNNTVKVERFLELHMKNILFPVPPIKTATAGSEGSEHFLPGHVQLVKEMDKTEIKALVSGFYADLVKEDKTLLSLGSLLAILDKILKKEVCNGITASPAAAHSAAIALRHSVRFGFQRVLCVFVGGMEIIPTTEDGKMLIINICEKEHNFLLLLKDAEGNDFFSAVLGFVLPVAYSYQPNLTVIAVGPNRNLGINGISLLVALLQGLAESRIFAVIEDTEINLMPSVAKALVGASTPHFGIYVPPTQEKVNKIKTLRDQFQQEWKMLQCSGKL
;
A
#
# COMPACT_ATOMS: atom_id res chain seq x y z
N MET A 1 -22.64 -5.00 2.17
CA MET A 1 -21.16 -5.00 2.25
C MET A 1 -20.77 -4.35 3.55
N ALA A 2 -19.76 -4.88 4.24
CA ALA A 2 -19.24 -4.27 5.46
C ALA A 2 -18.70 -2.85 5.18
N SER A 3 -18.89 -1.96 6.14
CA SER A 3 -18.44 -0.56 6.12
C SER A 3 -17.85 -0.18 7.46
N GLY A 4 -17.00 0.85 7.47
CA GLY A 4 -16.32 1.31 8.67
C GLY A 4 -14.98 0.63 8.91
N THR A 5 -14.20 1.28 9.79
CA THR A 5 -12.82 0.92 10.15
C THR A 5 -12.76 0.70 11.64
N ALA A 6 -12.34 -0.46 12.11
CA ALA A 6 -12.11 -0.68 13.53
C ALA A 6 -10.84 0.02 13.99
N LEU A 7 -10.89 0.59 15.20
CA LEU A 7 -9.70 1.04 15.93
C LEU A 7 -9.70 0.39 17.31
N ILE A 8 -8.60 -0.30 17.63
CA ILE A 8 -8.39 -0.96 18.92
C ILE A 8 -7.18 -0.32 19.57
N TYR A 9 -7.37 0.13 20.79
CA TYR A 9 -6.36 0.75 21.63
C TYR A 9 -6.73 0.49 23.08
N ASP A 10 -5.75 0.20 23.92
CA ASP A 10 -5.91 0.13 25.37
C ASP A 10 -4.72 0.79 26.04
N GLU A 11 -4.98 1.77 26.90
CA GLU A 11 -3.94 2.52 27.61
C GLU A 11 -3.12 1.60 28.54
N GLU A 12 -3.66 0.47 28.99
CA GLU A 12 -2.93 -0.48 29.85
C GLU A 12 -1.65 -1.02 29.18
N MET A 13 -1.62 -1.11 27.84
CA MET A 13 -0.42 -1.49 27.09
C MET A 13 0.74 -0.48 27.20
N THR A 14 0.49 0.74 27.73
CA THR A 14 1.53 1.72 28.05
C THR A 14 2.27 1.43 29.37
N THR A 15 1.78 0.49 30.18
CA THR A 15 2.43 0.15 31.47
C THR A 15 3.71 -0.69 31.31
N HIS A 16 3.90 -1.34 30.16
CA HIS A 16 5.12 -2.08 29.84
C HIS A 16 6.23 -1.10 29.40
N LYS A 17 7.33 -1.09 30.16
CA LYS A 17 8.50 -0.23 29.95
C LYS A 17 9.78 -0.83 30.53
N LEU A 18 10.92 -0.41 30.00
CA LEU A 18 12.24 -0.77 30.49
C LEU A 18 12.49 -0.15 31.89
N LEU A 19 13.06 -0.92 32.82
CA LEU A 19 13.32 -0.49 34.21
C LEU A 19 14.77 -0.13 34.50
N TRP A 20 15.70 -0.56 33.64
CA TRP A 20 17.13 -0.30 33.77
C TRP A 20 17.66 0.44 32.54
N SER A 21 18.94 0.83 32.55
CA SER A 21 19.57 1.39 31.35
C SER A 21 19.99 0.26 30.41
N ASP A 22 19.47 0.30 29.19
CA ASP A 22 19.85 -0.58 28.07
C ASP A 22 19.70 0.21 26.76
N PRO A 23 20.81 0.65 26.13
CA PRO A 23 20.77 1.44 24.90
C PRO A 23 20.18 0.73 23.68
N ILE A 24 20.00 -0.60 23.72
CA ILE A 24 19.34 -1.35 22.65
C ILE A 24 17.83 -1.26 22.81
N CYS A 25 17.35 -1.33 24.04
CA CYS A 25 15.92 -1.43 24.35
C CYS A 25 15.25 -0.10 24.72
N ASP A 26 16.02 0.97 25.00
CA ASP A 26 15.49 2.26 25.47
C ASP A 26 14.64 3.02 24.43
N ILE A 27 14.64 2.57 23.18
CA ILE A 27 13.81 3.08 22.09
C ILE A 27 12.36 2.55 22.13
N GLU A 28 12.13 1.39 22.75
CA GLU A 28 10.81 0.78 22.86
C GLU A 28 10.06 1.33 24.08
N VAL A 29 9.39 2.47 23.88
CA VAL A 29 8.81 3.26 24.97
C VAL A 29 7.28 3.34 24.93
N PRO A 30 6.60 3.51 26.08
CA PRO A 30 5.16 3.75 26.17
C PRO A 30 4.63 4.86 25.25
N GLU A 31 5.44 5.90 25.05
CA GLU A 31 5.15 7.08 24.26
C GLU A 31 4.89 6.74 22.78
N ARG A 32 5.38 5.60 22.28
CA ARG A 32 5.07 5.12 20.93
C ARG A 32 3.56 4.94 20.73
N LEU A 33 2.92 4.32 21.71
CA LEU A 33 1.49 4.02 21.65
C LEU A 33 0.65 5.26 21.99
N SER A 34 1.02 6.04 23.01
CA SER A 34 0.28 7.24 23.37
C SER A 34 0.40 8.34 22.30
N SER A 35 1.59 8.61 21.75
CA SER A 35 1.77 9.63 20.71
C SER A 35 1.01 9.30 19.43
N SER A 36 0.97 8.03 19.03
CA SER A 36 0.16 7.57 17.89
C SER A 36 -1.33 7.84 18.11
N TYR A 37 -1.85 7.49 19.29
CA TYR A 37 -3.25 7.71 19.61
C TYR A 37 -3.60 9.20 19.76
N GLU A 38 -2.74 10.01 20.36
CA GLU A 38 -2.90 11.46 20.43
C GLU A 38 -2.91 12.12 19.04
N GLN A 39 -2.04 11.68 18.14
CA GLN A 39 -2.02 12.20 16.78
C GLN A 39 -3.30 11.84 16.00
N LEU A 40 -3.81 10.61 16.16
CA LEU A 40 -5.11 10.23 15.59
C LEU A 40 -6.25 11.13 16.12
N LYS A 41 -6.24 11.48 17.41
CA LYS A 41 -7.21 12.41 18.00
C LYS A 41 -7.05 13.83 17.45
N SER A 42 -5.82 14.32 17.29
CA SER A 42 -5.56 15.66 16.76
C SER A 42 -6.09 15.82 15.32
N TYR A 43 -6.04 14.75 14.52
CA TYR A 43 -6.59 14.68 13.17
C TYR A 43 -8.06 14.25 13.10
N ARG A 44 -8.72 14.11 14.24
CA ARG A 44 -10.14 13.75 14.32
C ARG A 44 -10.48 12.39 13.67
N LEU A 45 -9.55 11.43 13.78
CA LEU A 45 -9.69 10.11 13.16
C LEU A 45 -10.30 9.07 14.10
N VAL A 46 -10.09 9.22 15.42
CA VAL A 46 -10.62 8.29 16.42
C VAL A 46 -12.15 8.26 16.39
N GLU A 47 -12.80 9.42 16.36
CA GLU A 47 -14.26 9.56 16.32
C GLU A 47 -14.90 9.05 15.03
N ARG A 48 -14.10 8.87 13.97
CA ARG A 48 -14.55 8.32 12.68
C ARG A 48 -14.42 6.80 12.63
N CYS A 49 -13.66 6.20 13.55
CA CYS A 49 -13.47 4.77 13.64
C CYS A 49 -14.53 4.11 14.53
N VAL A 50 -14.77 2.82 14.28
CA VAL A 50 -15.55 1.95 15.17
C VAL A 50 -14.63 1.48 16.29
N HIS A 51 -14.83 2.00 17.50
CA HIS A 51 -14.09 1.51 18.65
C HIS A 51 -14.44 0.05 18.94
N VAL A 52 -13.41 -0.80 18.99
CA VAL A 52 -13.52 -2.20 19.39
C VAL A 52 -12.64 -2.38 20.63
N PRO A 53 -13.19 -2.86 21.76
CA PRO A 53 -12.40 -3.01 22.97
C PRO A 53 -11.37 -4.14 22.80
N ALA A 54 -10.18 -3.92 23.36
CA ALA A 54 -9.20 -4.98 23.53
C ALA A 54 -9.74 -6.02 24.55
N ARG A 55 -9.18 -7.23 24.47
CA ARG A 55 -9.35 -8.28 25.47
C ARG A 55 -8.01 -8.96 25.68
N GLU A 56 -7.87 -9.74 26.73
CA GLU A 56 -6.73 -10.64 26.85
C GLU A 56 -6.88 -11.83 25.88
N GLY A 57 -5.79 -12.17 25.19
CA GLY A 57 -5.63 -13.46 24.52
C GLY A 57 -5.62 -14.57 25.55
N SER A 58 -6.37 -15.64 25.29
CA SER A 58 -6.36 -16.85 26.10
C SER A 58 -5.03 -17.60 25.93
N GLU A 59 -4.72 -18.47 26.90
CA GLU A 59 -3.51 -19.30 26.81
C GLU A 59 -3.60 -20.25 25.60
N GLU A 60 -4.79 -20.78 25.31
CA GLU A 60 -5.04 -21.64 24.14
C GLU A 60 -4.79 -20.92 22.82
N GLU A 61 -5.15 -19.63 22.73
CA GLU A 61 -4.88 -18.80 21.55
C GLU A 61 -3.37 -18.53 21.39
N ILE A 62 -2.64 -18.31 22.48
CA ILE A 62 -1.19 -18.10 22.45
C ILE A 62 -0.47 -19.40 22.03
N LEU A 63 -0.94 -20.54 22.53
CA LEU A 63 -0.41 -21.87 22.24
C LEU A 63 -0.65 -22.33 20.80
N LEU A 64 -1.39 -21.57 19.99
CA LEU A 64 -1.52 -21.83 18.55
C LEU A 64 -0.17 -21.78 17.83
N VAL A 65 0.73 -20.88 18.26
CA VAL A 65 2.06 -20.73 17.64
C VAL A 65 3.21 -20.78 18.63
N HIS A 66 2.95 -20.59 19.93
CA HIS A 66 3.98 -20.65 20.99
C HIS A 66 3.94 -21.97 21.74
N SER A 67 5.06 -22.32 22.36
CA SER A 67 5.12 -23.44 23.28
C SER A 67 4.58 -23.12 24.66
N LEU A 68 4.24 -24.17 25.40
CA LEU A 68 3.88 -24.07 26.80
C LEU A 68 5.05 -23.55 27.63
N GLU A 69 6.28 -23.96 27.32
CA GLU A 69 7.48 -23.53 28.04
C GLU A 69 7.67 -22.00 27.94
N HIS A 70 7.52 -21.44 26.74
CA HIS A 70 7.63 -19.99 26.52
C HIS A 70 6.53 -19.21 27.26
N LEU A 71 5.29 -19.71 27.21
CA LEU A 71 4.16 -19.14 27.92
C LEU A 71 4.37 -19.14 29.44
N GLU A 72 4.86 -20.24 30.01
CA GLU A 72 5.09 -20.36 31.46
C GLU A 72 6.24 -19.46 31.94
N VAL A 73 7.29 -19.28 31.14
CA VAL A 73 8.33 -18.28 31.45
C VAL A 73 7.70 -16.88 31.51
N ALA A 74 6.90 -16.50 30.51
CA ALA A 74 6.23 -15.21 30.49
C ALA A 74 5.34 -14.99 31.74
N LYS A 75 4.55 -15.99 32.13
CA LYS A 75 3.69 -15.95 33.33
C LYS A 75 4.48 -15.76 34.62
N SER A 76 5.62 -16.43 34.74
CA SER A 76 6.46 -16.36 35.95
C SER A 76 7.02 -14.95 36.22
N THR A 77 7.12 -14.11 35.19
CA THR A 77 7.73 -12.76 35.29
C THR A 77 6.87 -11.76 36.07
N GLN A 78 5.57 -12.02 36.22
CA GLN A 78 4.63 -11.07 36.83
C GLN A 78 4.93 -10.73 38.30
N THR A 79 5.58 -11.63 39.03
CA THR A 79 5.89 -11.48 40.46
C THR A 79 7.38 -11.25 40.74
N MET A 80 8.19 -11.14 39.69
CA MET A 80 9.64 -10.95 39.82
C MET A 80 9.99 -9.50 40.16
N ASN A 81 11.07 -9.32 40.92
CA ASN A 81 11.67 -8.00 41.12
C ASN A 81 12.56 -7.57 39.93
N GLU A 82 13.03 -6.33 39.94
CA GLU A 82 13.83 -5.76 38.83
C GLU A 82 15.10 -6.57 38.52
N GLU A 83 15.84 -7.04 39.53
CA GLU A 83 17.06 -7.83 39.32
C GLU A 83 16.76 -9.19 38.67
N GLU A 84 15.68 -9.84 39.09
CA GLU A 84 15.22 -11.11 38.53
C GLU A 84 14.75 -10.92 37.08
N LEU A 85 13.95 -9.88 36.81
CA LEU A 85 13.49 -9.54 35.47
C LEU A 85 14.66 -9.26 34.52
N LYS A 86 15.67 -8.51 34.98
CA LYS A 86 16.87 -8.24 34.20
C LYS A 86 17.61 -9.53 33.85
N ARG A 87 17.87 -10.40 34.83
CA ARG A 87 18.54 -11.70 34.60
C ARG A 87 17.77 -12.60 33.63
N VAL A 88 16.43 -12.60 33.71
CA VAL A 88 15.60 -13.39 32.77
C VAL A 88 15.65 -12.78 31.37
N SER A 89 15.61 -11.45 31.27
CA SER A 89 15.69 -10.70 30.00
C SER A 89 17.01 -10.96 29.26
N GLU A 90 18.13 -11.07 29.98
CA GLU A 90 19.46 -11.37 29.42
C GLU A 90 19.55 -12.72 28.67
N ASN A 91 18.56 -13.60 28.81
CA ASN A 91 18.48 -14.85 28.03
C ASN A 91 17.91 -14.65 26.61
N TYR A 92 17.42 -13.45 26.30
CA TYR A 92 16.76 -13.14 25.04
C TYR A 92 17.48 -11.98 24.35
N ASP A 93 17.57 -12.04 23.02
CA ASP A 93 18.23 -11.01 22.23
C ASP A 93 17.30 -9.80 22.02
N ALA A 94 17.81 -8.60 22.32
CA ALA A 94 17.12 -7.32 22.24
C ALA A 94 15.70 -7.33 22.87
N PHE A 95 15.57 -7.83 24.11
CA PHE A 95 14.27 -7.95 24.78
C PHE A 95 14.36 -7.62 26.28
N PHE A 96 13.28 -7.09 26.85
CA PHE A 96 13.17 -6.84 28.29
C PHE A 96 11.80 -7.22 28.86
N PHE A 97 11.80 -7.75 30.08
CA PHE A 97 10.60 -7.98 30.87
C PHE A 97 10.32 -6.83 31.85
N HIS A 98 9.05 -6.68 32.17
CA HIS A 98 8.44 -5.79 33.17
C HIS A 98 7.33 -6.60 33.87
N PRO A 99 6.95 -6.33 35.13
CA PRO A 99 5.88 -7.07 35.80
C PRO A 99 4.54 -7.10 35.02
N SER A 100 4.29 -6.08 34.20
CA SER A 100 3.09 -6.00 33.34
C SER A 100 3.27 -6.57 31.93
N THR A 101 4.48 -6.97 31.50
CA THR A 101 4.74 -7.42 30.11
C THR A 101 3.79 -8.53 29.69
N TYR A 102 3.61 -9.56 30.53
CA TYR A 102 2.73 -10.67 30.19
C TYR A 102 1.29 -10.20 29.95
N ARG A 103 0.75 -9.36 30.84
CA ARG A 103 -0.61 -8.84 30.68
C ARG A 103 -0.75 -7.96 29.44
N CYS A 104 0.19 -7.05 29.19
CA CYS A 104 0.20 -6.21 27.99
C CYS A 104 0.30 -7.05 26.72
N ALA A 105 1.13 -8.09 26.70
CA ALA A 105 1.26 -8.99 25.54
C ALA A 105 -0.03 -9.78 25.30
N ARG A 106 -0.73 -10.21 26.35
CA ARG A 106 -2.07 -10.81 26.19
C ARG A 106 -3.07 -9.81 25.61
N LEU A 107 -3.05 -8.56 26.04
CA LEU A 107 -3.90 -7.50 25.48
C LEU A 107 -3.56 -7.24 24.01
N ALA A 108 -2.27 -7.22 23.63
CA ALA A 108 -1.81 -7.07 22.25
C ALA A 108 -2.33 -8.23 21.36
N VAL A 109 -2.20 -9.47 21.82
CA VAL A 109 -2.74 -10.65 21.14
C VAL A 109 -4.26 -10.54 21.01
N GLY A 110 -4.98 -10.30 22.10
CA GLY A 110 -6.43 -10.25 22.05
C GLY A 110 -6.97 -9.06 21.26
N ALA A 111 -6.27 -7.93 21.19
CA ALA A 111 -6.56 -6.82 20.29
C ALA A 111 -6.46 -7.24 18.81
N ALA A 112 -5.38 -7.94 18.43
CA ALA A 112 -5.25 -8.49 17.08
C ALA A 112 -6.40 -9.45 16.73
N LEU A 113 -6.78 -10.33 17.67
CA LEU A 113 -7.90 -11.27 17.47
C LEU A 113 -9.26 -10.58 17.38
N GLN A 114 -9.50 -9.55 18.19
CA GLN A 114 -10.71 -8.73 18.11
C GLN A 114 -10.82 -8.00 16.77
N LEU A 115 -9.70 -7.58 16.19
CA LEU A 115 -9.66 -6.97 14.86
C LEU A 115 -10.04 -8.00 13.78
N VAL A 116 -9.42 -9.18 13.82
CA VAL A 116 -9.76 -10.30 12.92
C VAL A 116 -11.26 -10.62 13.02
N ASP A 117 -11.80 -10.75 14.23
CA ASP A 117 -13.22 -11.03 14.43
C ASP A 117 -14.12 -9.93 13.86
N ALA A 118 -13.78 -8.66 14.08
CA ALA A 118 -14.56 -7.54 13.57
C ALA A 118 -14.58 -7.49 12.03
N VAL A 119 -13.45 -7.81 11.39
CA VAL A 119 -13.33 -7.85 9.92
C VAL A 119 -14.01 -9.09 9.33
N MET A 120 -13.75 -10.27 9.89
CA MET A 120 -14.24 -11.54 9.34
C MET A 120 -15.73 -11.76 9.55
N SER A 121 -16.30 -11.22 10.64
CA SER A 121 -17.76 -11.19 10.85
C SER A 121 -18.50 -10.17 9.98
N GLY A 122 -17.77 -9.28 9.28
CA GLY A 122 -18.34 -8.18 8.50
C GLY A 122 -18.88 -7.03 9.33
N LYS A 123 -18.55 -6.95 10.64
CA LYS A 123 -18.87 -5.80 11.50
C LYS A 123 -18.21 -4.53 11.01
N VAL A 124 -16.97 -4.64 10.54
CA VAL A 124 -16.22 -3.58 9.85
C VAL A 124 -15.60 -4.14 8.58
N ARG A 125 -15.15 -3.28 7.68
CA ARG A 125 -14.44 -3.71 6.48
C ARG A 125 -12.98 -4.05 6.76
N ASN A 126 -12.35 -3.19 7.55
CA ASN A 126 -10.93 -3.21 7.86
C ASN A 126 -10.70 -2.60 9.26
N GLY A 127 -9.46 -2.51 9.70
CA GLY A 127 -9.12 -1.76 10.91
C GLY A 127 -7.66 -1.81 11.29
N MET A 128 -7.34 -1.12 12.38
CA MET A 128 -6.01 -1.06 12.96
C MET A 128 -6.05 -1.36 14.47
N ALA A 129 -5.10 -2.16 14.93
CA ALA A 129 -4.83 -2.39 16.35
C ALA A 129 -3.53 -1.69 16.72
N LEU A 130 -3.62 -0.69 17.60
CA LEU A 130 -2.48 -0.03 18.21
C LEU A 130 -2.09 -0.81 19.47
N VAL A 131 -1.02 -1.58 19.37
CA VAL A 131 -0.62 -2.56 20.40
C VAL A 131 0.82 -2.37 20.84
N ARG A 132 1.10 -2.72 22.10
CA ARG A 132 2.45 -2.92 22.65
C ARG A 132 2.39 -4.02 23.71
N PRO A 133 3.38 -4.94 23.78
CA PRO A 133 4.57 -5.05 22.93
C PRO A 133 4.28 -5.48 21.47
N PRO A 134 5.22 -5.28 20.53
CA PRO A 134 5.16 -5.82 19.16
C PRO A 134 5.23 -7.36 19.15
N GLY A 135 5.15 -7.97 17.97
CA GLY A 135 5.04 -9.42 17.81
C GLY A 135 5.93 -10.10 16.77
N HIS A 136 6.24 -9.48 15.64
CA HIS A 136 6.75 -10.20 14.45
C HIS A 136 8.11 -10.93 14.63
N HIS A 137 8.92 -10.57 15.61
CA HIS A 137 10.18 -11.26 15.95
C HIS A 137 10.01 -12.48 16.85
N SER A 138 8.91 -12.53 17.62
CA SER A 138 8.68 -13.56 18.62
C SER A 138 8.58 -14.93 17.95
N GLN A 139 9.39 -15.87 18.45
CA GLN A 139 9.51 -17.22 17.94
C GLN A 139 8.71 -18.18 18.81
N ARG A 140 8.50 -19.42 18.34
CA ARG A 140 7.75 -20.47 19.07
C ARG A 140 8.18 -20.63 20.54
N ASN A 141 9.49 -20.52 20.81
CA ASN A 141 10.07 -20.79 22.13
C ASN A 141 10.88 -19.61 22.70
N ALA A 142 10.80 -18.41 22.11
CA ALA A 142 11.65 -17.30 22.53
C ALA A 142 11.04 -15.93 22.27
N ALA A 143 11.19 -15.04 23.25
CA ALA A 143 11.04 -13.61 23.03
C ALA A 143 12.26 -13.09 22.26
N ASN A 144 12.07 -12.06 21.43
CA ASN A 144 13.15 -11.50 20.61
C ASN A 144 12.74 -10.11 20.11
N GLY A 145 13.67 -9.16 20.00
CA GLY A 145 13.41 -7.85 19.38
C GLY A 145 12.16 -7.16 19.91
N PHE A 146 12.10 -6.98 21.23
CA PHE A 146 10.95 -6.40 21.95
C PHE A 146 9.62 -7.21 21.87
N CYS A 147 9.58 -8.32 21.15
CA CYS A 147 8.37 -9.12 20.93
C CYS A 147 8.28 -10.30 21.90
N LEU A 148 7.23 -10.34 22.73
CA LEU A 148 6.98 -11.48 23.62
C LEU A 148 6.18 -12.59 22.93
N PHE A 149 5.04 -12.24 22.32
CA PHE A 149 4.19 -13.16 21.56
C PHE A 149 3.96 -12.60 20.16
N ASN A 150 4.01 -13.48 19.17
CA ASN A 150 3.76 -13.11 17.77
C ASN A 150 2.27 -12.84 17.49
N ASN A 151 1.86 -11.58 17.69
CA ASN A 151 0.48 -11.09 17.51
C ASN A 151 -0.10 -11.46 16.14
N VAL A 152 0.66 -11.22 15.08
CA VAL A 152 0.25 -11.42 13.68
C VAL A 152 0.15 -12.90 13.32
N ALA A 153 1.11 -13.72 13.76
CA ALA A 153 1.07 -15.16 13.51
C ALA A 153 -0.09 -15.84 14.28
N ILE A 154 -0.33 -15.46 15.54
CA ILE A 154 -1.50 -15.92 16.30
C ILE A 154 -2.80 -15.52 15.58
N ALA A 155 -2.88 -14.28 15.07
CA ALA A 155 -4.04 -13.80 14.33
C ALA A 155 -4.31 -14.60 13.04
N ALA A 156 -3.26 -14.98 12.30
CA ALA A 156 -3.38 -15.80 11.11
C ALA A 156 -3.85 -17.22 11.43
N GLU A 157 -3.23 -17.90 12.41
CA GLU A 157 -3.67 -19.25 12.83
C GLU A 157 -5.09 -19.24 13.41
N TYR A 158 -5.42 -18.23 14.20
CA TYR A 158 -6.78 -18.02 14.70
C TYR A 158 -7.80 -17.87 13.56
N ALA A 159 -7.47 -17.09 12.53
CA ALA A 159 -8.34 -16.91 11.37
C ALA A 159 -8.54 -18.22 10.59
N LYS A 160 -7.48 -19.02 10.41
CA LYS A 160 -7.55 -20.35 9.79
C LYS A 160 -8.47 -21.28 10.58
N LEU A 161 -8.27 -21.37 11.90
CA LEU A 161 -9.04 -22.29 12.75
C LEU A 161 -10.49 -21.88 12.92
N LYS A 162 -10.77 -20.61 13.20
CA LYS A 162 -12.12 -20.13 13.50
C LYS A 162 -12.97 -19.88 12.24
N TYR A 163 -12.35 -19.36 11.17
CA TYR A 163 -13.07 -18.97 9.95
C TYR A 163 -12.78 -19.87 8.76
N GLY A 164 -11.94 -20.89 8.90
CA GLY A 164 -11.66 -21.88 7.86
C GLY A 164 -10.87 -21.33 6.66
N LEU A 165 -10.15 -20.21 6.85
CA LEU A 165 -9.40 -19.57 5.77
C LEU A 165 -8.29 -20.48 5.25
N GLN A 166 -8.10 -20.45 3.93
CA GLN A 166 -7.14 -21.27 3.20
C GLN A 166 -5.98 -20.43 2.63
N ARG A 167 -6.15 -19.11 2.52
CA ARG A 167 -5.15 -18.20 1.96
C ARG A 167 -5.12 -16.89 2.75
N ILE A 168 -4.08 -16.70 3.56
CA ILE A 168 -3.84 -15.46 4.31
C ILE A 168 -2.54 -14.83 3.79
N LEU A 169 -2.60 -13.54 3.46
CA LEU A 169 -1.40 -12.77 3.13
C LEU A 169 -0.98 -11.99 4.38
N ILE A 170 0.26 -12.15 4.80
CA ILE A 170 0.91 -11.30 5.78
C ILE A 170 1.88 -10.39 5.04
N VAL A 171 1.71 -9.08 5.19
CA VAL A 171 2.63 -8.06 4.65
C VAL A 171 3.34 -7.41 5.81
N ASP A 172 4.64 -7.63 5.90
CA ASP A 172 5.52 -6.99 6.88
C ASP A 172 6.28 -5.85 6.21
N TRP A 173 5.92 -4.63 6.60
CA TRP A 173 6.59 -3.42 6.14
C TRP A 173 7.43 -2.75 7.23
N ASP A 174 7.58 -3.40 8.39
CA ASP A 174 8.58 -3.02 9.38
C ASP A 174 9.98 -3.03 8.76
N VAL A 175 10.90 -2.21 9.26
CA VAL A 175 12.25 -2.16 8.71
C VAL A 175 13.09 -3.36 9.13
N HIS A 176 12.67 -4.12 10.14
CA HIS A 176 13.31 -5.34 10.58
C HIS A 176 12.64 -6.56 9.97
N HIS A 177 13.42 -7.62 9.76
CA HIS A 177 12.86 -8.89 9.31
C HIS A 177 12.07 -9.54 10.46
N GLY A 178 10.78 -9.79 10.26
CA GLY A 178 9.95 -10.58 11.18
C GLY A 178 10.26 -12.08 11.10
N GLN A 179 11.47 -12.49 11.51
CA GLN A 179 11.94 -13.87 11.47
C GLN A 179 11.04 -14.84 12.24
N GLY A 180 10.44 -14.39 13.34
CA GLY A 180 9.48 -15.20 14.10
C GLY A 180 8.29 -15.62 13.25
N THR A 181 7.72 -14.67 12.50
CA THR A 181 6.62 -14.92 11.55
C THR A 181 7.05 -15.83 10.42
N GLN A 182 8.24 -15.62 9.84
CA GLN A 182 8.79 -16.51 8.81
C GLN A 182 8.89 -17.95 9.32
N TYR A 183 9.50 -18.18 10.48
CA TYR A 183 9.69 -19.54 11.02
C TYR A 183 8.38 -20.27 11.29
N ILE A 184 7.34 -19.55 11.75
CA ILE A 184 6.03 -20.15 12.05
C ILE A 184 5.37 -20.68 10.77
N PHE A 185 5.50 -19.98 9.63
CA PHE A 185 4.81 -20.32 8.39
C PHE A 185 5.72 -20.90 7.29
N GLU A 186 7.00 -21.17 7.58
CA GLU A 186 7.99 -21.51 6.56
C GLU A 186 7.62 -22.75 5.72
N GLU A 187 6.87 -23.69 6.29
CA GLU A 187 6.37 -24.90 5.62
C GLU A 187 4.88 -24.83 5.19
N ASP A 188 4.18 -23.73 5.46
CA ASP A 188 2.74 -23.59 5.30
C ASP A 188 2.34 -22.79 4.04
N PRO A 189 1.85 -23.46 2.96
CA PRO A 189 1.42 -22.75 1.75
C PRO A 189 0.09 -22.00 1.89
N SER A 190 -0.63 -22.15 3.02
CA SER A 190 -1.86 -21.40 3.27
C SER A 190 -1.60 -19.97 3.73
N VAL A 191 -0.35 -19.65 4.10
CA VAL A 191 0.07 -18.31 4.51
C VAL A 191 1.19 -17.84 3.61
N LEU A 192 0.94 -16.75 2.87
CA LEU A 192 1.96 -16.04 2.11
C LEU A 192 2.55 -14.94 3.00
N TYR A 193 3.82 -15.06 3.35
CA TYR A 193 4.54 -14.03 4.09
C TYR A 193 5.44 -13.22 3.15
N PHE A 194 5.25 -11.90 3.16
CA PHE A 194 6.15 -10.94 2.51
C PHE A 194 6.76 -10.04 3.55
N SER A 195 8.08 -9.85 3.51
CA SER A 195 8.79 -8.88 4.32
C SER A 195 9.82 -8.15 3.46
N TRP A 196 9.78 -6.82 3.46
CA TRP A 196 11.01 -6.06 3.23
C TRP A 196 11.70 -5.80 4.55
N HIS A 197 12.98 -5.46 4.51
CA HIS A 197 13.72 -5.10 5.72
C HIS A 197 15.10 -4.57 5.37
N ARG A 198 15.68 -3.73 6.23
CA ARG A 198 17.09 -3.38 6.19
C ARG A 198 17.90 -4.66 6.43
N TYR A 199 18.89 -4.90 5.58
CA TYR A 199 19.69 -6.12 5.62
C TYR A 199 21.19 -5.84 5.54
N GLU A 200 21.60 -4.92 4.64
CA GLU A 200 23.00 -4.53 4.45
C GLU A 200 23.98 -5.71 4.39
N HIS A 201 23.64 -6.73 3.58
CA HIS A 201 24.40 -7.99 3.46
C HIS A 201 24.61 -8.72 4.79
N GLN A 202 23.55 -8.81 5.60
CA GLN A 202 23.54 -9.46 6.92
C GLN A 202 24.20 -8.64 8.05
N GLU A 203 24.63 -7.40 7.79
CA GLU A 203 25.24 -6.55 8.83
C GLU A 203 24.20 -5.92 9.77
N PHE A 204 22.94 -5.79 9.35
CA PHE A 204 21.87 -5.22 10.18
C PHE A 204 21.15 -6.30 11.00
N TRP A 205 20.72 -5.94 12.21
CA TRP A 205 19.98 -6.85 13.11
C TRP A 205 18.67 -7.32 12.43
N PRO A 206 18.27 -8.60 12.54
CA PRO A 206 18.82 -9.66 13.41
C PRO A 206 20.04 -10.43 12.84
N SER A 207 20.64 -9.96 11.74
CA SER A 207 21.87 -10.52 11.16
C SER A 207 21.75 -12.00 10.75
N LEU A 208 20.59 -12.38 10.23
CA LEU A 208 20.25 -13.75 9.86
C LEU A 208 20.42 -13.99 8.37
N LYS A 209 21.02 -15.12 7.99
CA LYS A 209 21.19 -15.48 6.58
C LYS A 209 19.84 -15.75 5.90
N GLU A 210 18.92 -16.34 6.65
CA GLU A 210 17.56 -16.66 6.24
C GLU A 210 16.65 -15.45 6.06
N SER A 211 17.10 -14.23 6.40
CA SER A 211 16.43 -12.99 6.02
C SER A 211 16.72 -12.61 4.57
N ASN A 212 17.65 -13.29 3.89
CA ASN A 212 17.98 -12.95 2.51
C ASN A 212 16.92 -13.47 1.50
N TYR A 213 16.98 -12.95 0.27
CA TYR A 213 16.01 -13.25 -0.80
C TYR A 213 15.94 -14.72 -1.23
N ASP A 214 16.95 -15.54 -0.91
CA ASP A 214 17.02 -16.96 -1.27
C ASP A 214 16.31 -17.90 -0.27
N ALA A 215 15.89 -17.38 0.89
CA ALA A 215 15.04 -18.10 1.83
C ALA A 215 13.57 -18.02 1.40
N VAL A 216 13.18 -18.91 0.47
CA VAL A 216 11.85 -18.91 -0.17
C VAL A 216 10.81 -19.79 0.53
N GLY A 217 11.09 -20.27 1.74
CA GLY A 217 10.28 -21.24 2.46
C GLY A 217 10.78 -22.68 2.31
N LEU A 218 10.18 -23.60 3.07
CA LEU A 218 10.56 -25.01 3.19
C LEU A 218 9.39 -25.92 2.80
N GLY A 219 9.69 -27.19 2.53
CA GLY A 219 8.67 -28.21 2.27
C GLY A 219 7.61 -27.78 1.25
N LYS A 220 6.34 -27.76 1.70
CA LYS A 220 5.18 -27.32 0.90
C LYS A 220 5.04 -25.79 0.83
N GLY A 221 5.63 -25.06 1.76
CA GLY A 221 5.66 -23.59 1.83
C GLY A 221 6.68 -22.94 0.90
N LYS A 222 7.47 -23.71 0.14
CA LYS A 222 8.36 -23.16 -0.89
C LYS A 222 7.61 -22.26 -1.88
N GLY A 223 8.09 -21.03 -2.01
CA GLY A 223 7.47 -19.96 -2.79
C GLY A 223 6.58 -19.01 -1.99
N PHE A 224 6.20 -19.37 -0.75
CA PHE A 224 5.27 -18.62 0.11
C PHE A 224 5.95 -17.79 1.20
N ASN A 225 7.28 -17.75 1.24
CA ASN A 225 8.07 -16.82 2.04
C ASN A 225 8.87 -15.90 1.10
N ILE A 226 8.60 -14.60 1.12
CA ILE A 226 9.22 -13.62 0.23
C ILE A 226 9.97 -12.59 1.07
N ASN A 227 11.30 -12.64 1.02
CA ASN A 227 12.16 -11.66 1.66
C ASN A 227 12.73 -10.68 0.63
N LEU A 228 12.57 -9.38 0.87
CA LEU A 228 13.12 -8.30 0.06
C LEU A 228 14.16 -7.50 0.88
N PRO A 229 15.42 -7.94 0.90
CA PRO A 229 16.45 -7.33 1.74
C PRO A 229 16.98 -6.02 1.14
N TRP A 230 16.86 -4.92 1.87
CA TRP A 230 17.47 -3.65 1.55
C TRP A 230 18.95 -3.64 1.92
N ASN A 231 19.80 -3.68 0.89
CA ASN A 231 21.26 -3.73 1.03
C ASN A 231 21.92 -2.36 1.16
N LYS A 232 21.11 -1.31 1.38
CA LYS A 232 21.51 0.07 1.61
C LYS A 232 20.43 0.78 2.43
N VAL A 233 20.83 1.69 3.32
CA VAL A 233 19.92 2.63 4.00
C VAL A 233 19.43 3.75 3.08
N GLY A 234 18.43 4.50 3.54
CA GLY A 234 17.92 5.68 2.85
C GLY A 234 16.96 5.37 1.71
N MET A 235 16.40 4.16 1.66
CA MET A 235 15.32 3.81 0.73
C MET A 235 14.13 4.75 0.94
N GLY A 236 13.51 5.20 -0.14
CA GLY A 236 12.41 6.17 -0.12
C GLY A 236 11.14 5.66 -0.78
N ASN A 237 10.21 6.58 -1.02
CA ASN A 237 8.89 6.29 -1.58
C ASN A 237 8.94 5.48 -2.89
N SER A 238 9.87 5.82 -3.78
CA SER A 238 10.04 5.16 -5.07
C SER A 238 10.50 3.71 -4.93
N ASP A 239 11.42 3.42 -3.99
CA ASP A 239 11.90 2.06 -3.71
C ASP A 239 10.76 1.17 -3.18
N TYR A 240 9.96 1.72 -2.27
CA TYR A 240 8.84 1.02 -1.64
C TYR A 240 7.71 0.72 -2.64
N LEU A 241 7.35 1.72 -3.45
CA LEU A 241 6.38 1.53 -4.51
C LEU A 241 6.89 0.56 -5.59
N ALA A 242 8.19 0.58 -5.91
CA ALA A 242 8.77 -0.38 -6.85
C ALA A 242 8.71 -1.82 -6.31
N ALA A 243 8.96 -2.04 -5.02
CA ALA A 243 8.77 -3.34 -4.37
C ALA A 243 7.31 -3.82 -4.49
N PHE A 244 6.35 -2.92 -4.28
CA PHE A 244 4.93 -3.26 -4.42
C PHE A 244 4.56 -3.62 -5.86
N PHE A 245 4.95 -2.81 -6.84
CA PHE A 245 4.59 -3.02 -8.24
C PHE A 245 5.29 -4.24 -8.86
N HIS A 246 6.55 -4.48 -8.51
CA HIS A 246 7.39 -5.47 -9.20
C HIS A 246 7.62 -6.76 -8.41
N VAL A 247 7.10 -6.88 -7.19
CA VAL A 247 7.18 -8.09 -6.36
C VAL A 247 5.83 -8.41 -5.71
N LEU A 248 5.40 -7.58 -4.74
CA LEU A 248 4.30 -7.95 -3.85
C LEU A 248 2.94 -8.03 -4.56
N LEU A 249 2.50 -6.98 -5.26
CA LEU A 249 1.16 -6.95 -5.84
C LEU A 249 0.94 -8.07 -6.88
N PRO A 250 1.86 -8.33 -7.83
CA PRO A 250 1.70 -9.46 -8.74
C PRO A 250 1.51 -10.80 -8.02
N MET A 251 2.31 -11.09 -6.99
CA MET A 251 2.21 -12.31 -6.20
C MET A 251 0.92 -12.36 -5.37
N ALA A 252 0.53 -11.23 -4.75
CA ALA A 252 -0.68 -11.15 -3.94
C ALA A 252 -1.96 -11.36 -4.76
N PHE A 253 -2.03 -10.79 -5.97
CA PHE A 253 -3.17 -11.03 -6.87
C PHE A 253 -3.19 -12.46 -7.42
N GLU A 254 -2.03 -13.07 -7.70
CA GLU A 254 -1.96 -14.49 -8.08
C GLU A 254 -2.36 -15.42 -6.92
N PHE A 255 -1.96 -15.10 -5.69
CA PHE A 255 -2.30 -15.84 -4.48
C PHE A 255 -3.80 -15.72 -4.15
N GLY A 256 -4.41 -14.56 -4.39
CA GLY A 256 -5.82 -14.33 -4.12
C GLY A 256 -6.20 -14.55 -2.65
N PRO A 257 -5.62 -13.79 -1.71
CA PRO A 257 -5.84 -13.97 -0.27
C PRO A 257 -7.30 -13.71 0.11
N GLU A 258 -7.73 -14.41 1.16
CA GLU A 258 -9.05 -14.27 1.76
C GLU A 258 -9.04 -13.26 2.90
N LEU A 259 -7.88 -13.03 3.51
CA LEU A 259 -7.59 -12.01 4.52
C LEU A 259 -6.18 -11.48 4.30
N VAL A 260 -6.00 -10.18 4.50
CA VAL A 260 -4.67 -9.55 4.57
C VAL A 260 -4.42 -9.06 6.00
N ILE A 261 -3.27 -9.42 6.56
CA ILE A 261 -2.79 -8.93 7.85
C ILE A 261 -1.49 -8.15 7.59
N VAL A 262 -1.33 -6.98 8.19
CA VAL A 262 -0.14 -6.16 8.04
C VAL A 262 0.60 -6.09 9.37
N SER A 263 1.83 -6.58 9.39
CA SER A 263 2.82 -6.29 10.43
C SER A 263 3.32 -4.87 10.15
N SER A 264 2.77 -3.90 10.88
CA SER A 264 2.84 -2.49 10.53
C SER A 264 3.85 -1.72 11.38
N GLY A 265 5.13 -1.95 11.13
CA GLY A 265 6.22 -1.15 11.68
C GLY A 265 6.44 0.14 10.92
N TYR A 266 6.58 1.26 11.63
CA TYR A 266 6.81 2.57 11.00
C TYR A 266 8.26 3.07 11.16
N ASP A 267 9.16 2.18 11.59
CA ASP A 267 10.60 2.40 11.58
C ASP A 267 11.21 2.37 10.17
N SER A 268 10.44 1.92 9.19
CA SER A 268 10.71 2.12 7.77
C SER A 268 10.47 3.57 7.29
N GLY A 269 10.01 4.46 8.17
CA GLY A 269 9.75 5.87 7.89
C GLY A 269 10.97 6.79 8.08
N ILE A 270 10.87 8.01 7.53
CA ILE A 270 11.89 9.05 7.67
C ILE A 270 12.10 9.45 9.13
N GLY A 271 13.38 9.60 9.50
CA GLY A 271 13.78 10.04 10.84
C GLY A 271 13.93 8.93 11.86
N ASP A 272 13.50 7.71 11.54
CA ASP A 272 13.63 6.60 12.46
C ASP A 272 15.10 6.25 12.74
N PRO A 273 15.50 6.11 14.02
CA PRO A 273 16.91 5.85 14.38
C PRO A 273 17.40 4.46 13.95
N GLU A 274 16.52 3.46 13.92
CA GLU A 274 16.87 2.08 13.55
C GLU A 274 16.83 1.91 12.03
N GLY A 275 15.73 2.31 11.40
CA GLY A 275 15.56 2.06 9.98
C GLY A 275 16.46 2.91 9.09
N GLN A 276 16.69 4.18 9.44
CA GLN A 276 17.48 5.12 8.64
C GLN A 276 17.02 5.20 7.17
N MET A 277 15.71 5.03 6.97
CA MET A 277 15.05 5.14 5.67
C MET A 277 14.56 6.58 5.43
N ASN A 278 14.13 6.87 4.22
CA ASN A 278 13.71 8.20 3.77
C ASN A 278 12.26 8.24 3.26
N ALA A 279 11.50 7.17 3.47
CA ALA A 279 10.09 7.12 3.10
C ALA A 279 9.27 8.13 3.92
N THR A 280 8.46 8.93 3.24
CA THR A 280 7.61 9.93 3.90
C THR A 280 6.28 9.30 4.33
N PRO A 281 5.58 9.86 5.35
CA PRO A 281 4.37 9.25 5.90
C PRO A 281 3.29 8.90 4.86
N GLU A 282 3.13 9.70 3.80
CA GLU A 282 2.12 9.44 2.79
C GLU A 282 2.34 8.14 2.01
N VAL A 283 3.56 7.59 1.94
CA VAL A 283 3.77 6.31 1.25
C VAL A 283 2.90 5.22 1.88
N PHE A 284 2.76 5.20 3.21
CA PHE A 284 1.93 4.22 3.92
C PHE A 284 0.45 4.34 3.58
N ALA A 285 -0.02 5.53 3.18
CA ALA A 285 -1.36 5.69 2.61
C ALA A 285 -1.50 4.93 1.28
N HIS A 286 -0.48 5.00 0.41
CA HIS A 286 -0.47 4.27 -0.86
C HIS A 286 -0.33 2.75 -0.67
N LEU A 287 0.58 2.30 0.21
CA LEU A 287 0.73 0.87 0.51
C LEU A 287 -0.59 0.27 1.00
N THR A 288 -1.22 0.93 1.97
CA THR A 288 -2.54 0.56 2.49
C THR A 288 -3.60 0.52 1.38
N HIS A 289 -3.63 1.54 0.52
CA HIS A 289 -4.59 1.65 -0.59
C HIS A 289 -4.52 0.46 -1.55
N PHE A 290 -3.31 -0.01 -1.88
CA PHE A 290 -3.15 -1.18 -2.73
C PHE A 290 -3.62 -2.46 -2.04
N LEU A 291 -3.29 -2.65 -0.77
CA LEU A 291 -3.70 -3.85 -0.01
C LEU A 291 -5.22 -3.91 0.19
N MET A 292 -5.91 -2.76 0.25
CA MET A 292 -7.38 -2.70 0.30
C MET A 292 -8.06 -3.25 -0.97
N GLN A 293 -7.34 -3.46 -2.07
CA GLN A 293 -7.88 -4.09 -3.29
C GLN A 293 -7.83 -5.62 -3.25
N LEU A 294 -7.18 -6.19 -2.23
CA LEU A 294 -7.09 -7.63 -2.00
C LEU A 294 -8.15 -8.06 -0.99
N ALA A 295 -8.48 -9.35 -0.94
CA ALA A 295 -9.37 -9.93 0.06
C ALA A 295 -10.74 -9.20 0.21
N ASN A 296 -11.22 -8.54 -0.84
CA ASN A 296 -12.40 -7.66 -0.82
C ASN A 296 -12.31 -6.56 0.27
N GLY A 297 -11.12 -6.03 0.51
CA GLY A 297 -10.85 -5.00 1.53
C GLY A 297 -10.75 -5.51 2.96
N LYS A 298 -10.78 -6.83 3.20
CA LYS A 298 -10.57 -7.43 4.53
C LYS A 298 -9.09 -7.31 4.92
N LEU A 299 -8.79 -6.21 5.61
CA LEU A 299 -7.44 -5.80 5.97
C LEU A 299 -7.35 -5.53 7.49
N CYS A 300 -6.43 -6.23 8.16
CA CYS A 300 -6.13 -6.03 9.58
C CYS A 300 -4.71 -5.47 9.72
N VAL A 301 -4.57 -4.23 10.19
CA VAL A 301 -3.26 -3.61 10.41
C VAL A 301 -2.90 -3.69 11.89
N ILE A 302 -1.74 -4.25 12.23
CA ILE A 302 -1.30 -4.45 13.62
C ILE A 302 0.03 -3.73 13.80
N LEU A 303 0.10 -2.79 14.75
CA LEU A 303 1.31 -1.99 15.00
C LEU A 303 2.48 -2.88 15.47
N GLU A 304 3.64 -2.70 14.85
CA GLU A 304 4.92 -3.36 15.22
C GLU A 304 5.94 -2.32 15.72
N GLY A 305 7.03 -2.05 14.99
CA GLY A 305 8.08 -1.07 15.29
C GLY A 305 7.76 0.39 14.92
N GLY A 306 8.77 1.24 14.99
CA GLY A 306 8.68 2.71 14.79
C GLY A 306 9.00 3.48 16.06
N TYR A 307 10.13 4.19 16.04
CA TYR A 307 10.78 4.74 17.24
C TYR A 307 10.98 6.26 17.16
N HIS A 308 10.88 6.85 15.96
CA HIS A 308 10.72 8.31 15.84
C HIS A 308 9.26 8.73 15.99
N LEU A 309 8.85 9.10 17.22
CA LEU A 309 7.45 9.32 17.63
C LEU A 309 6.60 10.17 16.67
N LYS A 310 7.15 11.27 16.14
CA LYS A 310 6.43 12.12 15.18
C LYS A 310 6.19 11.41 13.84
N SER A 311 7.20 10.69 13.34
CA SER A 311 7.11 9.99 12.06
C SER A 311 6.15 8.81 12.18
N LEU A 312 6.22 8.09 13.31
CA LEU A 312 5.26 7.07 13.72
C LEU A 312 3.82 7.62 13.73
N GLY A 313 3.55 8.69 14.49
CA GLY A 313 2.20 9.24 14.61
C GLY A 313 1.61 9.71 13.28
N GLU A 314 2.41 10.37 12.43
CA GLU A 314 1.96 10.80 11.11
C GLU A 314 1.70 9.61 10.17
N SER A 315 2.55 8.59 10.20
CA SER A 315 2.40 7.40 9.35
C SER A 315 1.20 6.54 9.77
N VAL A 316 0.97 6.37 11.08
CA VAL A 316 -0.26 5.78 11.63
C VAL A 316 -1.50 6.53 11.13
N CYS A 317 -1.47 7.87 11.15
CA CYS A 317 -2.56 8.68 10.64
C CYS A 317 -2.79 8.48 9.15
N MET A 318 -1.72 8.42 8.33
CA MET A 318 -1.83 8.18 6.89
C MET A 318 -2.47 6.81 6.60
N THR A 319 -2.09 5.76 7.33
CA THR A 319 -2.72 4.44 7.24
C THR A 319 -4.21 4.50 7.61
N VAL A 320 -4.57 5.09 8.76
CA VAL A 320 -5.97 5.14 9.22
C VAL A 320 -6.85 6.00 8.30
N LYS A 321 -6.35 7.12 7.78
CA LYS A 321 -7.06 7.93 6.78
C LYS A 321 -7.42 7.10 5.54
N THR A 322 -6.47 6.32 5.03
CA THR A 322 -6.74 5.43 3.88
C THR A 322 -7.74 4.32 4.23
N LEU A 323 -7.63 3.70 5.41
CA LEU A 323 -8.59 2.68 5.86
C LEU A 323 -10.03 3.23 5.91
N LEU A 324 -10.19 4.48 6.37
CA LEU A 324 -11.45 5.23 6.40
C LEU A 324 -11.95 5.66 5.01
N GLY A 325 -11.11 5.49 3.98
CA GLY A 325 -11.43 5.83 2.60
C GLY A 325 -11.28 7.30 2.26
N ASP A 326 -10.47 8.06 3.01
CA ASP A 326 -10.03 9.41 2.62
C ASP A 326 -9.24 9.35 1.31
N PRO A 327 -9.25 10.43 0.50
CA PRO A 327 -8.40 10.51 -0.67
C PRO A 327 -6.91 10.41 -0.33
N VAL A 328 -6.17 9.66 -1.14
CA VAL A 328 -4.75 9.36 -0.88
C VAL A 328 -3.88 10.57 -1.26
N PRO A 329 -3.05 11.12 -0.35
CA PRO A 329 -2.20 12.27 -0.66
C PRO A 329 -1.25 11.99 -1.84
N GLN A 330 -0.89 13.04 -2.58
CA GLN A 330 0.03 12.89 -3.70
C GLN A 330 1.47 12.71 -3.20
N ILE A 331 2.14 11.62 -3.60
CA ILE A 331 3.60 11.54 -3.49
C ILE A 331 4.24 12.55 -4.44
N THR A 332 5.21 13.29 -3.93
CA THR A 332 6.01 14.27 -4.67
C THR A 332 7.49 13.86 -4.66
N GLY A 333 8.28 14.42 -5.58
CA GLY A 333 9.70 14.11 -5.72
C GLY A 333 9.99 13.14 -6.87
N GLU A 334 11.27 12.79 -7.03
CA GLU A 334 11.71 11.92 -8.12
C GLU A 334 11.24 10.48 -7.90
N MET A 335 10.49 9.94 -8.86
CA MET A 335 9.97 8.59 -8.84
C MET A 335 10.93 7.64 -9.57
N ALA A 336 12.03 7.36 -8.91
CA ALA A 336 13.10 6.48 -9.38
C ALA A 336 13.57 5.58 -8.24
N PRO A 337 13.39 4.25 -8.32
CA PRO A 337 14.03 3.37 -7.34
C PRO A 337 15.54 3.45 -7.52
N CYS A 338 16.28 3.42 -6.41
CA CYS A 338 17.73 3.43 -6.44
C CYS A 338 18.26 2.07 -6.97
N LEU A 339 19.50 2.06 -7.46
CA LEU A 339 20.10 0.86 -8.02
C LEU A 339 20.08 -0.32 -7.04
N SER A 340 20.38 -0.09 -5.76
CA SER A 340 20.39 -1.17 -4.75
C SER A 340 18.99 -1.78 -4.53
N ALA A 341 17.93 -0.97 -4.61
CA ALA A 341 16.56 -1.47 -4.54
C ALA A 341 16.21 -2.30 -5.79
N VAL A 342 16.57 -1.82 -6.98
CA VAL A 342 16.37 -2.55 -8.24
C VAL A 342 17.11 -3.90 -8.25
N GLU A 343 18.35 -3.94 -7.75
CA GLU A 343 19.13 -5.17 -7.61
C GLU A 343 18.45 -6.18 -6.66
N SER A 344 17.91 -5.69 -5.54
CA SER A 344 17.20 -6.51 -4.56
C SER A 344 15.89 -7.06 -5.15
N ILE A 345 15.11 -6.21 -5.82
CA ILE A 345 13.90 -6.60 -6.57
C ILE A 345 14.21 -7.68 -7.60
N GLN A 346 15.29 -7.51 -8.39
CA GLN A 346 15.67 -8.49 -9.39
C GLN A 346 16.01 -9.85 -8.77
N ASN A 347 16.78 -9.87 -7.68
CA ASN A 347 17.18 -11.12 -7.03
C ASN A 347 15.99 -11.86 -6.40
N VAL A 348 15.04 -11.14 -5.80
CA VAL A 348 13.79 -11.73 -5.30
C VAL A 348 12.99 -12.34 -6.45
N ARG A 349 12.81 -11.60 -7.54
CA ARG A 349 12.11 -12.12 -8.73
C ARG A 349 12.80 -13.38 -9.28
N ALA A 350 14.14 -13.39 -9.32
CA ALA A 350 14.90 -14.56 -9.76
C ALA A 350 14.71 -15.78 -8.81
N ALA A 351 14.74 -15.56 -7.49
CA ALA A 351 14.51 -16.62 -6.49
C ALA A 351 13.09 -17.22 -6.59
N HIS A 352 12.10 -16.38 -6.91
CA HIS A 352 10.70 -16.76 -6.92
C HIS A 352 10.16 -17.25 -8.27
N LYS A 353 10.93 -17.10 -9.37
CA LYS A 353 10.55 -17.53 -10.71
C LYS A 353 10.01 -18.98 -10.81
N PRO A 354 10.56 -19.98 -10.09
CA PRO A 354 10.05 -21.36 -10.17
C PRO A 354 8.64 -21.56 -9.59
N TYR A 355 8.17 -20.63 -8.74
CA TYR A 355 6.97 -20.83 -7.92
C TYR A 355 5.76 -20.00 -8.38
N TRP A 356 6.01 -18.89 -9.07
CA TRP A 356 4.99 -17.91 -9.43
C TRP A 356 4.80 -17.80 -10.94
N LYS A 357 3.58 -18.02 -11.42
CA LYS A 357 3.27 -18.14 -12.85
C LYS A 357 3.44 -16.82 -13.57
N TRP A 358 3.22 -15.69 -12.90
CA TRP A 358 3.47 -14.36 -13.48
C TRP A 358 4.95 -14.12 -13.86
N LEU A 359 5.89 -14.87 -13.27
CA LEU A 359 7.33 -14.80 -13.57
C LEU A 359 7.79 -15.81 -14.62
N ALA A 360 6.94 -16.73 -15.07
CA ALA A 360 7.33 -17.87 -15.91
C ALA A 360 8.14 -17.47 -17.16
N TYR A 361 7.81 -16.31 -17.73
CA TYR A 361 8.36 -15.79 -18.99
C TYR A 361 9.25 -14.56 -18.81
N GLU A 362 9.49 -14.15 -17.56
CA GLU A 362 10.38 -13.03 -17.24
C GLU A 362 11.85 -13.48 -17.31
N ASP A 363 12.71 -12.63 -17.86
CA ASP A 363 14.14 -12.90 -17.98
C ASP A 363 14.87 -12.41 -16.72
N THR A 364 14.62 -13.11 -15.61
CA THR A 364 15.20 -12.79 -14.31
C THR A 364 16.34 -13.73 -14.02
N SER A 365 17.56 -13.19 -13.97
CA SER A 365 18.76 -13.88 -13.52
C SER A 365 19.26 -13.26 -12.21
N PHE A 366 19.90 -14.09 -11.38
CA PHE A 366 20.54 -13.60 -10.16
C PHE A 366 21.71 -12.68 -10.49
N LEU A 367 21.79 -11.55 -9.81
CA LEU A 367 22.96 -10.68 -9.83
C LEU A 367 23.98 -11.20 -8.81
N GLN A 368 25.15 -11.60 -9.30
CA GLN A 368 26.25 -12.07 -8.46
C GLN A 368 27.05 -10.90 -7.84
N ASN A 369 27.22 -9.82 -8.60
CA ASN A 369 27.98 -8.63 -8.21
C ASN A 369 27.04 -7.46 -7.91
N LEU A 370 26.59 -7.35 -6.67
CA LEU A 370 25.76 -6.22 -6.21
C LEU A 370 26.61 -4.95 -6.06
N SER A 371 26.07 -3.81 -6.49
CA SER A 371 26.74 -2.50 -6.43
C SER A 371 27.31 -2.17 -5.05
N THR A 372 26.60 -2.59 -4.00
CA THR A 372 26.92 -2.35 -2.59
C THR A 372 28.05 -3.25 -2.04
N LYS A 373 28.34 -4.41 -2.66
CA LYS A 373 29.38 -5.34 -2.16
C LYS A 373 30.81 -4.82 -2.33
N SER A 374 31.05 -3.95 -3.32
CA SER A 374 32.37 -3.36 -3.58
C SER A 374 32.87 -2.41 -2.48
N HIS A 375 31.96 -1.90 -1.64
CA HIS A 375 32.27 -0.98 -0.54
C HIS A 375 32.71 -1.70 0.75
N LEU A 376 32.30 -2.95 0.95
CA LEU A 376 32.66 -3.76 2.13
C LEU A 376 34.16 -4.11 2.14
N LEU A 377 34.72 -4.43 0.96
CA LEU A 377 36.16 -4.72 0.79
C LEU A 377 37.09 -3.50 1.07
N LYS A 378 36.55 -2.27 1.10
CA LYS A 378 37.32 -1.06 1.43
C LYS A 378 37.25 -0.68 2.92
N LYS A 379 36.18 -1.06 3.63
CA LYS A 379 36.01 -0.78 5.07
C LYS A 379 36.86 -1.68 5.97
N THR A 380 37.32 -2.84 5.49
CA THR A 380 38.18 -3.75 6.24
C THR A 380 39.62 -3.24 6.49
N ASN A 381 39.98 -2.04 6.01
CA ASN A 381 41.31 -1.45 6.14
C ASN A 381 41.40 -0.20 7.03
N SER A 382 40.39 0.11 7.85
CA SER A 382 40.43 1.26 8.78
C SER A 382 40.13 0.85 10.22
N ASN A 383 41.08 1.11 11.12
CA ASN A 383 40.96 0.86 12.55
C ASN A 383 39.83 1.69 13.20
N PRO A 384 39.03 1.12 14.11
CA PRO A 384 38.03 1.86 14.86
C PRO A 384 38.63 2.41 16.16
N SER A 385 38.98 3.69 16.19
CA SER A 385 39.20 4.39 17.45
C SER A 385 38.78 5.86 17.36
N THR A 386 37.98 6.27 18.34
CA THR A 386 37.48 7.62 18.65
C THR A 386 36.42 8.25 17.72
N GLU A 387 35.15 7.82 17.85
CA GLU A 387 33.97 8.56 17.33
C GLU A 387 32.73 8.44 18.25
N HIS A 388 32.87 8.63 19.57
CA HIS A 388 31.71 8.58 20.47
C HIS A 388 31.18 9.95 20.93
N GLU A 389 31.98 11.02 20.87
CA GLU A 389 31.56 12.34 21.35
C GLU A 389 31.14 13.32 20.23
N SER A 390 31.51 13.07 18.96
CA SER A 390 31.11 13.92 17.81
C SER A 390 29.76 13.54 17.19
N LYS A 391 29.18 12.38 17.51
CA LYS A 391 27.90 11.89 16.96
C LYS A 391 26.66 12.51 17.63
N ILE A 392 26.73 12.83 18.92
CA ILE A 392 25.57 13.32 19.69
C ILE A 392 25.16 14.74 19.25
N ALA A 393 26.12 15.64 19.02
CA ALA A 393 25.83 17.00 18.54
C ALA A 393 25.31 17.03 17.09
N ASN A 394 25.74 16.07 16.26
CA ASN A 394 25.30 15.97 14.86
C ASN A 394 23.92 15.30 14.74
N ASN A 395 23.60 14.34 15.62
CA ASN A 395 22.28 13.70 15.69
C ASN A 395 21.19 14.68 16.12
N ASN A 396 21.40 15.49 17.16
CA ASN A 396 20.40 16.47 17.61
C ASN A 396 20.03 17.48 16.51
N ASN A 397 21.02 17.94 15.73
CA ASN A 397 20.77 18.81 14.58
C ASN A 397 20.00 18.12 13.45
N ASN A 398 20.17 16.81 13.26
CA ASN A 398 19.44 16.05 12.25
C ASN A 398 18.00 15.75 12.69
N THR A 399 17.75 15.37 13.95
CA THR A 399 16.39 15.18 14.48
C THR A 399 15.57 16.47 14.35
N VAL A 400 16.12 17.61 14.75
CA VAL A 400 15.42 18.92 14.60
C VAL A 400 15.11 19.25 13.14
N LYS A 401 16.00 18.90 12.19
CA LYS A 401 15.75 19.09 10.76
C LYS A 401 14.62 18.18 10.27
N VAL A 402 14.60 16.92 10.66
CA VAL A 402 13.54 15.97 10.26
C VAL A 402 12.20 16.36 10.84
N GLU A 403 12.14 16.76 12.11
CA GLU A 403 10.90 17.22 12.72
C GLU A 403 10.35 18.47 12.02
N ARG A 404 11.21 19.44 11.70
CA ARG A 404 10.82 20.63 10.94
C ARG A 404 10.38 20.28 9.52
N PHE A 405 11.06 19.33 8.87
CA PHE A 405 10.65 18.82 7.57
C PHE A 405 9.26 18.20 7.65
N LEU A 406 9.02 17.27 8.58
CA LEU A 406 7.73 16.62 8.77
C LEU A 406 6.62 17.65 9.02
N GLU A 407 6.86 18.64 9.88
CA GLU A 407 5.90 19.72 10.14
C GLU A 407 5.48 20.49 8.89
N LEU A 408 6.44 20.87 8.04
CA LEU A 408 6.17 21.61 6.82
C LEU A 408 5.56 20.72 5.75
N HIS A 409 6.08 19.50 5.61
CA HIS A 409 5.65 18.51 4.65
C HIS A 409 4.21 18.08 4.90
N MET A 410 3.86 17.74 6.14
CA MET A 410 2.50 17.36 6.52
C MET A 410 1.50 18.50 6.26
N LYS A 411 1.87 19.75 6.52
CA LYS A 411 1.03 20.93 6.17
C LYS A 411 0.77 21.06 4.67
N ASN A 412 1.69 20.60 3.82
CA ASN A 412 1.56 20.69 2.37
C ASN A 412 0.70 19.56 1.79
N ILE A 413 0.82 18.34 2.34
CA ILE A 413 0.13 17.16 1.80
C ILE A 413 -1.23 16.91 2.43
N LEU A 414 -1.50 17.48 3.61
CA LEU A 414 -2.81 17.41 4.24
C LEU A 414 -3.75 18.44 3.60
N PHE A 415 -4.91 17.97 3.16
CA PHE A 415 -5.96 18.81 2.60
C PHE A 415 -7.32 18.47 3.21
N PRO A 416 -8.26 19.44 3.23
CA PRO A 416 -9.66 19.16 3.57
C PRO A 416 -10.23 18.13 2.59
N VAL A 417 -10.77 17.04 3.12
CA VAL A 417 -11.46 16.05 2.29
C VAL A 417 -12.74 16.69 1.73
N PRO A 418 -12.96 16.66 0.40
CA PRO A 418 -14.19 17.17 -0.18
C PRO A 418 -15.41 16.52 0.46
N PRO A 419 -16.50 17.28 0.71
CA PRO A 419 -17.70 16.76 1.38
C PRO A 419 -18.41 15.68 0.57
N ILE A 420 -18.19 15.67 -0.75
CA ILE A 420 -18.79 14.73 -1.69
C ILE A 420 -17.67 13.86 -2.26
N LYS A 421 -17.76 12.54 -2.07
CA LYS A 421 -16.75 11.63 -2.60
C LYS A 421 -16.91 11.42 -4.11
N THR A 422 -18.10 11.02 -4.55
CA THR A 422 -18.38 10.71 -5.95
C THR A 422 -19.60 11.47 -6.42
N ALA A 423 -19.47 12.21 -7.52
CA ALA A 423 -20.58 12.86 -8.18
C ALA A 423 -20.96 12.17 -9.50
N THR A 424 -22.23 12.29 -9.87
CA THR A 424 -22.75 11.94 -11.19
C THR A 424 -23.76 12.99 -11.63
N ALA A 425 -24.20 12.94 -12.87
CA ALA A 425 -25.21 13.84 -13.43
C ALA A 425 -26.31 13.02 -14.10
N GLY A 426 -27.55 13.48 -13.99
CA GLY A 426 -28.74 12.79 -14.48
C GLY A 426 -30.04 13.51 -14.13
N SER A 427 -31.15 13.02 -14.67
CA SER A 427 -32.51 13.43 -14.30
C SER A 427 -33.04 12.57 -13.14
N GLU A 428 -33.94 13.11 -12.32
CA GLU A 428 -34.57 12.38 -11.21
C GLU A 428 -35.13 11.03 -11.68
N GLY A 429 -34.65 9.91 -11.11
CA GLY A 429 -35.10 8.54 -11.44
C GLY A 429 -34.01 7.56 -11.92
N SER A 430 -32.81 8.03 -12.30
CA SER A 430 -31.65 7.16 -12.62
C SER A 430 -30.88 6.66 -11.37
N GLU A 431 -31.28 7.12 -10.19
CA GLU A 431 -30.63 6.85 -8.89
C GLU A 431 -30.68 5.37 -8.47
N HIS A 432 -31.70 4.62 -8.91
CA HIS A 432 -31.98 3.27 -8.41
C HIS A 432 -30.87 2.23 -8.70
N PHE A 433 -29.94 2.53 -9.62
CA PHE A 433 -28.84 1.63 -9.99
C PHE A 433 -27.48 2.06 -9.44
N LEU A 434 -27.37 3.25 -8.81
CA LEU A 434 -26.11 3.77 -8.30
C LEU A 434 -25.98 3.57 -6.78
N PRO A 435 -24.75 3.47 -6.25
CA PRO A 435 -24.54 3.41 -4.81
C PRO A 435 -25.10 4.66 -4.12
N GLY A 436 -25.73 4.52 -2.95
CA GLY A 436 -26.38 5.63 -2.23
C GLY A 436 -25.45 6.77 -1.75
N HIS A 437 -24.13 6.64 -1.96
CA HIS A 437 -23.15 7.69 -1.66
C HIS A 437 -22.71 8.49 -2.90
N VAL A 438 -23.26 8.18 -4.09
CA VAL A 438 -23.05 8.98 -5.29
C VAL A 438 -24.05 10.14 -5.28
N GLN A 439 -23.56 11.36 -5.41
CA GLN A 439 -24.42 12.54 -5.40
C GLN A 439 -24.73 13.02 -6.82
N LEU A 440 -26.01 13.32 -7.07
CA LEU A 440 -26.44 13.97 -8.30
C LEU A 440 -26.09 15.46 -8.29
N VAL A 441 -25.48 15.90 -9.38
CA VAL A 441 -25.15 17.29 -9.66
C VAL A 441 -26.05 17.79 -10.78
N LYS A 442 -26.57 19.01 -10.60
CA LYS A 442 -27.37 19.68 -11.63
C LYS A 442 -26.50 19.99 -12.85
N GLU A 443 -27.04 19.72 -14.04
CA GLU A 443 -26.38 20.01 -15.30
C GLU A 443 -26.08 21.50 -15.48
N MET A 444 -24.99 21.80 -16.19
CA MET A 444 -24.62 23.16 -16.59
C MET A 444 -25.65 23.72 -17.59
N ASP A 445 -25.87 25.05 -17.55
CA ASP A 445 -26.86 25.68 -18.43
C ASP A 445 -26.44 25.62 -19.91
N LYS A 446 -27.41 25.42 -20.81
CA LYS A 446 -27.17 25.31 -22.27
C LYS A 446 -26.46 26.53 -22.86
N THR A 447 -26.70 27.73 -22.36
CA THR A 447 -26.02 28.94 -22.84
C THR A 447 -24.56 28.99 -22.42
N GLU A 448 -24.25 28.54 -21.20
CA GLU A 448 -22.87 28.43 -20.69
C GLU A 448 -22.07 27.36 -21.44
N ILE A 449 -22.68 26.20 -21.70
CA ILE A 449 -22.10 25.14 -22.55
C ILE A 449 -21.80 25.69 -23.94
N LYS A 450 -22.75 26.39 -24.58
CA LYS A 450 -22.55 26.96 -25.92
C LYS A 450 -21.42 27.99 -25.95
N ALA A 451 -21.26 28.80 -24.90
CA ALA A 451 -20.16 29.75 -24.77
C ALA A 451 -18.79 29.06 -24.59
N LEU A 452 -18.73 27.97 -23.82
CA LEU A 452 -17.52 27.17 -23.68
C LEU A 452 -17.17 26.41 -24.98
N VAL A 453 -18.18 25.85 -25.64
CA VAL A 453 -18.04 25.08 -26.89
C VAL A 453 -17.62 25.94 -28.07
N SER A 454 -18.22 27.12 -28.24
CA SER A 454 -17.95 28.00 -29.39
C SER A 454 -16.51 28.55 -29.43
N GLY A 455 -15.83 28.67 -28.29
CA GLY A 455 -14.48 29.23 -28.21
C GLY A 455 -13.33 28.24 -28.40
N PHE A 456 -13.56 26.91 -28.25
CA PHE A 456 -12.47 25.93 -28.22
C PHE A 456 -12.84 24.50 -28.65
N TYR A 457 -14.14 24.18 -28.71
CA TYR A 457 -14.66 22.84 -28.94
C TYR A 457 -15.57 22.74 -30.16
N ALA A 458 -15.74 23.83 -30.93
CA ALA A 458 -16.64 23.89 -32.08
C ALA A 458 -16.36 22.79 -33.11
N ASP A 459 -15.08 22.45 -33.34
CA ASP A 459 -14.67 21.38 -34.25
C ASP A 459 -14.96 19.96 -33.72
N LEU A 460 -15.11 19.82 -32.40
CA LEU A 460 -15.33 18.55 -31.69
C LEU A 460 -16.82 18.27 -31.41
N VAL A 461 -17.70 19.26 -31.60
CA VAL A 461 -19.14 19.15 -31.31
C VAL A 461 -19.92 19.28 -32.62
N LYS A 462 -20.21 18.14 -33.27
CA LYS A 462 -20.91 18.07 -34.56
C LYS A 462 -22.43 17.87 -34.44
N GLU A 463 -22.94 17.48 -33.27
CA GLU A 463 -24.34 17.07 -33.07
C GLU A 463 -24.96 17.63 -31.78
N ASP A 464 -26.27 17.95 -31.81
CA ASP A 464 -27.01 18.51 -30.67
C ASP A 464 -27.17 17.54 -29.49
N LYS A 465 -27.17 16.22 -29.73
CA LYS A 465 -27.22 15.22 -28.64
C LYS A 465 -25.95 15.24 -27.78
N THR A 466 -24.81 15.57 -28.37
CA THR A 466 -23.53 15.69 -27.68
C THR A 466 -23.52 16.88 -26.72
N LEU A 467 -24.25 17.97 -27.02
CA LEU A 467 -24.33 19.16 -26.16
C LEU A 467 -24.96 18.89 -24.79
N LEU A 468 -25.94 17.99 -24.69
CA LEU A 468 -26.57 17.62 -23.41
C LEU A 468 -25.60 16.81 -22.52
N SER A 469 -24.96 15.78 -23.07
CA SER A 469 -23.94 15.00 -22.33
C SER A 469 -22.76 15.85 -21.86
N LEU A 470 -22.46 16.94 -22.57
CA LEU A 470 -21.39 17.87 -22.19
C LEU A 470 -21.75 18.74 -20.98
N GLY A 471 -23.03 19.09 -20.80
CA GLY A 471 -23.47 19.84 -19.63
C GLY A 471 -23.28 19.09 -18.32
N SER A 472 -23.65 17.81 -18.35
CA SER A 472 -23.41 16.84 -17.27
C SER A 472 -21.91 16.69 -16.97
N LEU A 473 -21.10 16.47 -18.01
CA LEU A 473 -19.64 16.33 -17.90
C LEU A 473 -18.98 17.55 -17.27
N LEU A 474 -19.25 18.74 -17.80
CA LEU A 474 -18.59 19.98 -17.36
C LEU A 474 -19.01 20.35 -15.93
N ALA A 475 -20.27 20.11 -15.55
CA ALA A 475 -20.74 20.36 -14.20
C ALA A 475 -20.00 19.50 -13.15
N ILE A 476 -19.80 18.20 -13.43
CA ILE A 476 -19.03 17.31 -12.54
C ILE A 476 -17.56 17.71 -12.53
N LEU A 477 -16.97 17.90 -13.70
CA LEU A 477 -15.55 18.20 -13.83
C LEU A 477 -15.19 19.51 -13.12
N ASP A 478 -15.98 20.57 -13.25
CA ASP A 478 -15.78 21.84 -12.55
C ASP A 478 -15.75 21.65 -11.03
N LYS A 479 -16.62 20.81 -10.48
CA LYS A 479 -16.66 20.51 -9.06
C LYS A 479 -15.43 19.74 -8.59
N ILE A 480 -14.92 18.81 -9.41
CA ILE A 480 -13.65 18.11 -9.13
C ILE A 480 -12.48 19.11 -9.15
N LEU A 481 -12.41 19.96 -10.17
CA LEU A 481 -11.36 20.97 -10.33
C LEU A 481 -11.36 22.00 -9.18
N LYS A 482 -12.53 22.35 -8.66
CA LYS A 482 -12.72 23.25 -7.50
C LYS A 482 -12.60 22.56 -6.14
N LYS A 483 -12.29 21.25 -6.10
CA LYS A 483 -12.24 20.42 -4.87
C LYS A 483 -13.54 20.40 -4.06
N GLU A 484 -14.69 20.58 -4.72
CA GLU A 484 -16.02 20.39 -4.10
C GLU A 484 -16.41 18.91 -4.05
N VAL A 485 -15.87 18.12 -4.97
CA VAL A 485 -16.07 16.67 -5.10
C VAL A 485 -14.71 15.99 -5.29
N CYS A 486 -14.48 14.80 -4.71
CA CYS A 486 -13.24 14.06 -4.97
C CYS A 486 -13.18 13.55 -6.42
N ASN A 487 -14.19 12.80 -6.86
CA ASN A 487 -14.22 12.17 -8.17
C ASN A 487 -15.64 12.14 -8.77
N GLY A 488 -15.77 11.74 -10.04
CA GLY A 488 -17.07 11.68 -10.65
C GLY A 488 -17.15 10.83 -11.90
N ILE A 489 -18.38 10.53 -12.29
CA ILE A 489 -18.69 9.62 -13.39
C ILE A 489 -19.90 10.11 -14.19
N THR A 490 -19.82 10.03 -15.50
CA THR A 490 -20.95 10.30 -16.40
C THR A 490 -21.02 9.28 -17.52
N ALA A 491 -22.25 8.98 -17.97
CA ALA A 491 -22.47 8.33 -19.24
C ALA A 491 -22.32 9.33 -20.39
N SER A 492 -21.76 8.91 -21.52
CA SER A 492 -21.71 9.71 -22.74
C SER A 492 -21.69 8.81 -23.98
N PRO A 493 -22.54 9.07 -24.99
CA PRO A 493 -22.52 8.31 -26.25
C PRO A 493 -21.29 8.59 -27.12
N ALA A 494 -20.46 9.58 -26.74
CA ALA A 494 -19.23 9.94 -27.42
C ALA A 494 -18.10 10.09 -26.39
N ALA A 495 -17.69 8.99 -25.76
CA ALA A 495 -16.72 9.00 -24.67
C ALA A 495 -15.37 9.61 -25.08
N ALA A 496 -14.90 9.34 -26.31
CA ALA A 496 -13.66 9.92 -26.85
C ALA A 496 -13.69 11.47 -26.91
N HIS A 497 -14.76 12.04 -27.49
CA HIS A 497 -14.95 13.49 -27.58
C HIS A 497 -15.09 14.12 -26.19
N SER A 498 -15.83 13.44 -25.31
CA SER A 498 -16.05 13.87 -23.92
C SER A 498 -14.74 13.91 -23.14
N ALA A 499 -13.89 12.89 -23.29
CA ALA A 499 -12.56 12.86 -22.69
C ALA A 499 -11.67 13.98 -23.24
N ALA A 500 -11.65 14.19 -24.56
CA ALA A 500 -10.88 15.29 -25.17
C ALA A 500 -11.30 16.67 -24.66
N ILE A 501 -12.60 16.90 -24.47
CA ILE A 501 -13.14 18.14 -23.89
C ILE A 501 -12.74 18.26 -22.41
N ALA A 502 -12.84 17.18 -21.63
CA ALA A 502 -12.41 17.17 -20.23
C ALA A 502 -10.91 17.51 -20.10
N LEU A 503 -10.05 16.96 -20.96
CA LEU A 503 -8.61 17.23 -20.96
C LEU A 503 -8.31 18.70 -21.24
N ARG A 504 -8.86 19.24 -22.33
CA ARG A 504 -8.69 20.65 -22.72
C ARG A 504 -9.23 21.62 -21.65
N HIS A 505 -10.38 21.30 -21.06
CA HIS A 505 -10.98 22.12 -19.99
C HIS A 505 -10.10 22.14 -18.75
N SER A 506 -9.56 20.99 -18.36
CA SER A 506 -8.66 20.85 -17.21
C SER A 506 -7.36 21.63 -17.39
N VAL A 507 -6.76 21.60 -18.58
CA VAL A 507 -5.57 22.41 -18.89
C VAL A 507 -5.88 23.91 -18.87
N ARG A 508 -7.04 24.33 -19.39
CA ARG A 508 -7.50 25.73 -19.31
C ARG A 508 -7.72 26.19 -17.87
N PHE A 509 -8.21 25.30 -17.00
CA PHE A 509 -8.35 25.57 -15.57
C PHE A 509 -6.99 25.76 -14.88
N GLY A 510 -5.90 25.27 -15.49
CA GLY A 510 -4.53 25.48 -15.03
C GLY A 510 -3.81 24.20 -14.58
N PHE A 511 -4.42 23.02 -14.75
CA PHE A 511 -3.76 21.75 -14.42
C PHE A 511 -2.59 21.50 -15.37
N GLN A 512 -1.44 21.15 -14.80
CA GLN A 512 -0.18 21.00 -15.55
C GLN A 512 0.13 19.55 -15.93
N ARG A 513 -0.51 18.58 -15.26
CA ARG A 513 -0.31 17.15 -15.52
C ARG A 513 -1.65 16.42 -15.46
N VAL A 514 -2.15 15.97 -16.61
CA VAL A 514 -3.42 15.24 -16.71
C VAL A 514 -3.15 13.88 -17.33
N LEU A 515 -3.46 12.82 -16.58
CA LEU A 515 -3.39 11.45 -17.08
C LEU A 515 -4.72 11.09 -17.74
N CYS A 516 -4.69 10.58 -18.96
CA CYS A 516 -5.86 10.03 -19.64
C CYS A 516 -5.67 8.54 -19.88
N VAL A 517 -6.59 7.72 -19.39
CA VAL A 517 -6.61 6.27 -19.64
C VAL A 517 -7.81 5.93 -20.51
N PHE A 518 -7.57 5.49 -21.74
CA PHE A 518 -8.60 4.98 -22.64
C PHE A 518 -8.69 3.46 -22.50
N VAL A 519 -9.90 2.93 -22.36
CA VAL A 519 -10.18 1.49 -22.31
C VAL A 519 -11.20 1.14 -23.39
N GLY A 520 -10.80 0.33 -24.37
CA GLY A 520 -11.62 -0.03 -25.53
C GLY A 520 -11.24 0.72 -26.81
N GLY A 521 -11.88 0.34 -27.92
CA GLY A 521 -11.61 0.91 -29.24
C GLY A 521 -12.22 2.30 -29.40
N MET A 522 -11.41 3.34 -29.26
CA MET A 522 -11.79 4.75 -29.44
C MET A 522 -10.79 5.51 -30.31
N GLU A 523 -11.28 6.50 -31.05
CA GLU A 523 -10.43 7.44 -31.77
C GLU A 523 -9.74 8.38 -30.78
N ILE A 524 -8.40 8.38 -30.79
CA ILE A 524 -7.62 9.30 -29.97
C ILE A 524 -7.60 10.66 -30.67
N ILE A 525 -8.29 11.63 -30.08
CA ILE A 525 -8.37 13.00 -30.58
C ILE A 525 -7.09 13.76 -30.15
N PRO A 526 -6.48 14.58 -31.01
CA PRO A 526 -5.15 15.14 -30.80
C PRO A 526 -5.01 15.91 -29.48
N THR A 527 -3.94 15.59 -28.77
CA THR A 527 -3.48 16.25 -27.54
C THR A 527 -2.40 17.29 -27.81
N THR A 528 -2.19 18.17 -26.84
CA THR A 528 -1.23 19.27 -26.92
C THR A 528 0.22 18.75 -26.90
N GLU A 529 1.11 19.35 -27.69
CA GLU A 529 2.54 18.99 -27.78
C GLU A 529 3.36 19.42 -26.54
N ASP A 530 2.73 19.99 -25.52
CA ASP A 530 3.40 20.67 -24.39
C ASP A 530 3.72 19.77 -23.18
N GLY A 531 3.54 18.45 -23.29
CA GLY A 531 3.86 17.47 -22.25
C GLY A 531 2.91 17.47 -21.03
N LYS A 532 1.86 18.30 -21.04
CA LYS A 532 0.88 18.41 -19.94
C LYS A 532 -0.12 17.27 -19.88
N MET A 533 -0.15 16.42 -20.90
CA MET A 533 -1.06 15.29 -20.99
C MET A 533 -0.27 14.01 -21.23
N LEU A 534 -0.57 12.99 -20.44
CA LEU A 534 -0.08 11.63 -20.69
C LEU A 534 -1.27 10.76 -21.06
N ILE A 535 -1.20 10.07 -22.20
CA ILE A 535 -2.24 9.16 -22.64
C ILE A 535 -1.74 7.71 -22.53
N ILE A 536 -2.55 6.88 -21.89
CA ILE A 536 -2.39 5.43 -21.88
C ILE A 536 -3.63 4.83 -22.53
N ASN A 537 -3.45 4.09 -23.62
CA ASN A 537 -4.55 3.40 -24.27
C ASN A 537 -4.46 1.89 -24.03
N ILE A 538 -5.58 1.29 -23.68
CA ILE A 538 -5.79 -0.13 -23.44
C ILE A 538 -6.84 -0.62 -24.44
N CYS A 539 -6.39 -1.11 -25.61
CA CYS A 539 -7.28 -1.55 -26.69
C CYS A 539 -6.73 -2.75 -27.50
N GLU A 540 -7.57 -3.27 -28.42
CA GLU A 540 -7.27 -4.41 -29.30
C GLU A 540 -6.43 -4.10 -30.55
N LYS A 541 -6.55 -2.89 -31.10
CA LYS A 541 -5.98 -2.53 -32.41
C LYS A 541 -4.80 -1.60 -32.24
N GLU A 542 -3.72 -1.87 -32.98
CA GLU A 542 -2.52 -1.03 -33.03
C GLU A 542 -2.85 0.38 -33.55
N HIS A 543 -2.68 1.38 -32.67
CA HIS A 543 -2.57 2.79 -33.03
C HIS A 543 -1.35 3.38 -32.29
N ASN A 544 -0.75 4.45 -32.79
CA ASN A 544 0.52 4.98 -32.26
C ASN A 544 0.43 5.34 -30.77
N PHE A 545 1.47 4.97 -29.99
CA PHE A 545 1.60 5.04 -28.52
C PHE A 545 0.56 4.21 -27.75
N LEU A 546 0.83 2.91 -27.56
CA LEU A 546 -0.19 1.94 -27.10
C LEU A 546 0.33 0.88 -26.13
N LEU A 547 -0.46 0.56 -25.08
CA LEU A 547 -0.46 -0.77 -24.50
C LEU A 547 -1.49 -1.64 -25.22
N LEU A 548 -1.01 -2.69 -25.88
CA LEU A 548 -1.85 -3.75 -26.42
C LEU A 548 -2.26 -4.70 -25.28
N LEU A 549 -3.54 -4.68 -24.92
CA LEU A 549 -4.18 -5.78 -24.18
C LEU A 549 -5.18 -6.48 -25.09
N LYS A 550 -4.72 -7.55 -25.73
CA LYS A 550 -5.55 -8.45 -26.54
C LYS A 550 -6.03 -9.58 -25.63
N ASP A 551 -7.34 -9.69 -25.40
CA ASP A 551 -8.05 -10.68 -24.57
C ASP A 551 -7.82 -10.58 -23.04
N ALA A 552 -8.71 -9.89 -22.31
CA ALA A 552 -8.66 -9.79 -20.84
C ALA A 552 -9.73 -10.63 -20.12
N GLU A 553 -10.33 -11.61 -20.82
CA GLU A 553 -10.94 -12.77 -20.15
C GLU A 553 -9.87 -13.77 -19.63
N GLY A 554 -8.58 -13.43 -19.77
CA GLY A 554 -7.47 -14.09 -19.08
C GLY A 554 -6.29 -13.15 -18.81
N ASN A 555 -6.22 -12.58 -17.60
CA ASN A 555 -5.01 -12.24 -16.83
C ASN A 555 -3.84 -11.39 -17.36
N ASP A 556 -3.90 -10.79 -18.55
CA ASP A 556 -2.87 -9.81 -18.96
C ASP A 556 -2.98 -8.47 -18.23
N PHE A 557 -4.11 -8.26 -17.57
CA PHE A 557 -4.39 -7.10 -16.75
C PHE A 557 -3.28 -6.85 -15.74
N PHE A 558 -2.84 -7.87 -15.00
CA PHE A 558 -1.86 -7.68 -13.94
C PHE A 558 -0.49 -7.29 -14.50
N SER A 559 -0.04 -7.95 -15.57
CA SER A 559 1.24 -7.63 -16.23
C SER A 559 1.25 -6.20 -16.80
N ALA A 560 0.15 -5.75 -17.42
CA ALA A 560 0.07 -4.39 -17.95
C ALA A 560 -0.16 -3.33 -16.87
N VAL A 561 -1.11 -3.55 -15.96
CA VAL A 561 -1.48 -2.54 -14.97
C VAL A 561 -0.44 -2.41 -13.88
N LEU A 562 0.00 -3.52 -13.28
CA LEU A 562 1.01 -3.48 -12.22
C LEU A 562 2.41 -3.28 -12.80
N GLY A 563 2.71 -3.91 -13.94
CA GLY A 563 4.05 -3.86 -14.54
C GLY A 563 4.32 -2.67 -15.48
N PHE A 564 3.32 -1.85 -15.79
CA PHE A 564 3.48 -0.68 -16.67
C PHE A 564 2.61 0.52 -16.30
N VAL A 565 1.27 0.40 -16.32
CA VAL A 565 0.36 1.56 -16.15
C VAL A 565 0.58 2.26 -14.82
N LEU A 566 0.61 1.51 -13.71
CA LEU A 566 0.85 2.07 -12.38
C LEU A 566 2.25 2.68 -12.27
N PRO A 567 3.36 1.99 -12.58
CA PRO A 567 4.70 2.58 -12.59
C PRO A 567 4.78 3.90 -13.37
N VAL A 568 4.27 3.94 -14.60
CA VAL A 568 4.29 5.15 -15.43
C VAL A 568 3.42 6.25 -14.82
N ALA A 569 2.22 5.93 -14.37
CA ALA A 569 1.31 6.92 -13.79
C ALA A 569 1.85 7.50 -12.47
N TYR A 570 2.51 6.68 -11.64
CA TYR A 570 3.22 7.14 -10.45
C TYR A 570 4.45 7.97 -10.81
N SER A 571 5.21 7.62 -11.85
CA SER A 571 6.29 8.49 -12.35
C SER A 571 5.78 9.83 -12.88
N TYR A 572 4.60 9.84 -13.52
CA TYR A 572 4.00 11.05 -14.08
C TYR A 572 3.39 11.99 -13.02
N GLN A 573 2.92 11.43 -11.90
CA GLN A 573 2.35 12.19 -10.78
C GLN A 573 1.23 13.17 -11.22
N PRO A 574 0.14 12.69 -11.85
CA PRO A 574 -0.91 13.55 -12.38
C PRO A 574 -1.61 14.35 -11.28
N ASN A 575 -2.14 15.51 -11.65
CA ASN A 575 -3.03 16.30 -10.80
C ASN A 575 -4.50 15.93 -11.01
N LEU A 576 -4.86 15.34 -12.16
CA LEU A 576 -6.18 14.80 -12.50
C LEU A 576 -6.00 13.53 -13.35
N THR A 577 -6.84 12.53 -13.11
CA THR A 577 -6.95 11.35 -13.98
C THR A 577 -8.31 11.34 -14.69
N VAL A 578 -8.31 11.26 -16.02
CA VAL A 578 -9.50 11.05 -16.83
C VAL A 578 -9.51 9.61 -17.31
N ILE A 579 -10.59 8.88 -17.10
CA ILE A 579 -10.75 7.50 -17.57
C ILE A 579 -11.91 7.45 -18.54
N ALA A 580 -11.63 7.13 -19.80
CA ALA A 580 -12.63 6.97 -20.84
C ALA A 580 -12.82 5.49 -21.15
N VAL A 581 -14.05 5.00 -21.13
CA VAL A 581 -14.37 3.61 -21.43
C VAL A 581 -15.31 3.55 -22.63
N GLY A 582 -14.84 2.92 -23.70
CA GLY A 582 -15.53 2.78 -24.97
C GLY A 582 -15.98 1.34 -25.28
N PRO A 583 -16.48 1.10 -26.51
CA PRO A 583 -16.85 -0.23 -27.00
C PRO A 583 -15.60 -1.07 -27.34
N ASN A 584 -15.80 -2.33 -27.73
CA ASN A 584 -14.73 -3.27 -28.13
C ASN A 584 -13.59 -3.32 -27.09
N ARG A 585 -13.98 -3.55 -25.84
CA ARG A 585 -13.10 -3.61 -24.68
C ARG A 585 -12.86 -5.06 -24.28
N ASN A 586 -11.60 -5.37 -24.02
CA ASN A 586 -11.20 -6.66 -23.49
C ASN A 586 -11.25 -6.73 -21.97
N LEU A 587 -11.16 -5.57 -21.32
CA LEU A 587 -11.21 -5.50 -19.87
C LEU A 587 -12.67 -5.63 -19.42
N GLY A 588 -12.99 -6.75 -18.77
CA GLY A 588 -14.31 -6.97 -18.18
C GLY A 588 -14.62 -5.94 -17.07
N ILE A 589 -15.89 -5.87 -16.67
CA ILE A 589 -16.38 -4.91 -15.65
C ILE A 589 -15.52 -4.92 -14.38
N ASN A 590 -15.15 -6.10 -13.88
CA ASN A 590 -14.32 -6.24 -12.68
C ASN A 590 -12.94 -5.63 -12.87
N GLY A 591 -12.35 -5.79 -14.06
CA GLY A 591 -11.02 -5.26 -14.32
C GLY A 591 -11.00 -3.76 -14.52
N ILE A 592 -12.03 -3.19 -15.13
CA ILE A 592 -12.17 -1.72 -15.20
C ILE A 592 -12.36 -1.16 -13.80
N SER A 593 -13.18 -1.82 -12.98
CA SER A 593 -13.41 -1.41 -11.59
C SER A 593 -12.12 -1.48 -10.76
N LEU A 594 -11.32 -2.54 -10.93
CA LEU A 594 -10.02 -2.68 -10.27
C LEU A 594 -9.00 -1.65 -10.77
N LEU A 595 -8.94 -1.37 -12.07
CA LEU A 595 -8.09 -0.31 -12.64
C LEU A 595 -8.42 1.05 -12.02
N VAL A 596 -9.71 1.40 -11.97
CA VAL A 596 -10.21 2.64 -11.38
C VAL A 596 -9.85 2.70 -9.89
N ALA A 597 -10.03 1.59 -9.16
CA ALA A 597 -9.66 1.52 -7.75
C ALA A 597 -8.16 1.71 -7.53
N LEU A 598 -7.30 1.04 -8.30
CA LEU A 598 -5.84 1.19 -8.20
C LEU A 598 -5.40 2.63 -8.52
N LEU A 599 -5.97 3.25 -9.55
CA LEU A 599 -5.65 4.63 -9.96
C LEU A 599 -6.14 5.71 -8.99
N GLN A 600 -7.06 5.40 -8.06
CA GLN A 600 -7.47 6.36 -7.01
C GLN A 600 -6.35 6.73 -6.04
N GLY A 601 -5.24 5.98 -6.02
CA GLY A 601 -4.05 6.36 -5.29
C GLY A 601 -3.35 7.60 -5.88
N LEU A 602 -3.67 8.00 -7.11
CA LEU A 602 -3.06 9.15 -7.78
C LEU A 602 -3.95 10.40 -7.66
N ALA A 603 -3.35 11.57 -7.89
CA ALA A 603 -4.07 12.84 -8.05
C ALA A 603 -5.00 13.20 -6.88
N GLU A 604 -4.69 12.80 -5.63
CA GLU A 604 -5.60 12.95 -4.48
C GLU A 604 -6.99 12.34 -4.77
N SER A 605 -7.00 11.19 -5.43
CA SER A 605 -8.19 10.48 -5.91
C SER A 605 -9.08 11.29 -6.86
N ARG A 606 -8.57 12.38 -7.48
CA ARG A 606 -9.28 13.13 -8.52
C ARG A 606 -9.35 12.33 -9.81
N ILE A 607 -10.45 11.61 -9.95
CA ILE A 607 -10.78 10.84 -11.15
C ILE A 607 -12.06 11.37 -11.76
N PHE A 608 -12.05 11.58 -13.08
CA PHE A 608 -13.24 11.78 -13.86
C PHE A 608 -13.41 10.64 -14.87
N ALA A 609 -14.46 9.83 -14.68
CA ALA A 609 -14.77 8.68 -15.53
C ALA A 609 -15.88 9.01 -16.53
N VAL A 610 -15.65 8.70 -17.80
CA VAL A 610 -16.63 8.83 -18.88
C VAL A 610 -16.89 7.46 -19.47
N ILE A 611 -18.14 7.01 -19.41
CA ILE A 611 -18.53 5.67 -19.85
C ILE A 611 -19.42 5.77 -21.09
N GLU A 612 -19.04 5.08 -22.16
CA GLU A 612 -19.93 4.84 -23.29
C GLU A 612 -20.91 3.72 -22.92
N ASP A 613 -22.14 4.12 -22.54
CA ASP A 613 -23.15 3.26 -21.93
C ASP A 613 -23.71 2.23 -22.92
N THR A 614 -22.99 1.13 -23.02
CA THR A 614 -23.25 -0.01 -23.91
C THR A 614 -23.61 -1.28 -23.13
N GLU A 615 -23.52 -1.25 -21.78
CA GLU A 615 -23.68 -2.42 -20.91
C GLU A 615 -24.24 -2.03 -19.53
N ILE A 616 -25.39 -2.62 -19.17
CA ILE A 616 -26.29 -2.24 -18.04
C ILE A 616 -25.60 -2.19 -16.65
N ASN A 617 -24.44 -2.83 -16.46
CA ASN A 617 -23.77 -2.94 -15.15
C ASN A 617 -22.40 -2.25 -15.05
N LEU A 618 -21.88 -1.71 -16.15
CA LEU A 618 -20.54 -1.13 -16.17
C LEU A 618 -20.46 0.15 -15.30
N MET A 619 -21.34 1.13 -15.57
CA MET A 619 -21.36 2.39 -14.84
C MET A 619 -21.61 2.21 -13.33
N PRO A 620 -22.58 1.38 -12.88
CA PRO A 620 -22.74 1.06 -11.46
C PRO A 620 -21.49 0.45 -10.81
N SER A 621 -20.77 -0.43 -11.51
CA SER A 621 -19.57 -1.06 -10.96
C SER A 621 -18.40 -0.08 -10.83
N VAL A 622 -18.19 0.78 -11.83
CA VAL A 622 -17.18 1.84 -11.78
C VAL A 622 -17.53 2.86 -10.69
N ALA A 623 -18.80 3.23 -10.55
CA ALA A 623 -19.27 4.11 -9.49
C ALA A 623 -19.01 3.52 -8.10
N LYS A 624 -19.23 2.20 -7.90
CA LYS A 624 -18.86 1.50 -6.65
C LYS A 624 -17.38 1.62 -6.35
N ALA A 625 -16.51 1.42 -7.36
CA ALA A 625 -15.07 1.58 -7.20
C ALA A 625 -14.71 3.02 -6.77
N LEU A 626 -15.27 4.04 -7.43
CA LEU A 626 -15.03 5.46 -7.15
C LEU A 626 -15.48 5.91 -5.74
N VAL A 627 -16.56 5.33 -5.22
CA VAL A 627 -17.00 5.54 -3.83
C VAL A 627 -16.04 4.88 -2.82
N GLY A 628 -15.13 4.02 -3.31
CA GLY A 628 -14.21 3.25 -2.49
C GLY A 628 -14.89 2.05 -1.85
N ALA A 629 -15.90 1.45 -2.48
CA ALA A 629 -16.39 0.14 -2.09
C ALA A 629 -15.33 -0.93 -2.43
N SER A 630 -15.37 -2.08 -1.75
CA SER A 630 -14.50 -3.22 -2.08
C SER A 630 -14.72 -3.62 -3.54
N THR A 631 -13.63 -3.77 -4.28
CA THR A 631 -13.68 -4.30 -5.65
C THR A 631 -14.01 -5.79 -5.61
N PRO A 632 -14.82 -6.30 -6.56
CA PRO A 632 -15.07 -7.74 -6.68
C PRO A 632 -13.76 -8.49 -6.94
N HIS A 633 -13.71 -9.76 -6.53
CA HIS A 633 -12.58 -10.62 -6.85
C HIS A 633 -12.35 -10.67 -8.38
N PHE A 634 -11.10 -10.40 -8.79
CA PHE A 634 -10.69 -10.43 -10.20
C PHE A 634 -10.53 -11.89 -10.66
N GLY A 635 -11.62 -12.66 -10.68
CA GLY A 635 -11.68 -14.01 -11.24
C GLY A 635 -10.63 -15.01 -10.72
N ILE A 636 -10.49 -16.14 -11.42
CA ILE A 636 -9.39 -17.10 -11.18
C ILE A 636 -8.15 -16.59 -11.91
N TYR A 637 -6.99 -16.60 -11.25
CA TYR A 637 -5.74 -16.27 -11.90
C TYR A 637 -5.39 -17.30 -13.01
N VAL A 638 -5.32 -16.83 -14.26
CA VAL A 638 -4.80 -17.53 -15.44
C VAL A 638 -3.36 -17.05 -15.76
N PRO A 639 -2.38 -17.90 -16.08
CA PRO A 639 -1.06 -17.42 -16.46
C PRO A 639 -1.08 -16.55 -17.73
N PRO A 640 -0.32 -15.44 -17.80
CA PRO A 640 -0.20 -14.66 -19.05
C PRO A 640 0.52 -15.50 -20.11
N THR A 641 0.33 -15.20 -21.40
CA THR A 641 1.05 -15.91 -22.47
C THR A 641 2.45 -15.30 -22.70
N GLN A 642 3.40 -16.11 -23.18
CA GLN A 642 4.76 -15.66 -23.51
C GLN A 642 4.78 -14.45 -24.45
N GLU A 643 3.93 -14.47 -25.49
CA GLU A 643 3.83 -13.36 -26.46
C GLU A 643 3.49 -12.04 -25.76
N LYS A 644 2.55 -12.08 -24.81
CA LYS A 644 2.04 -10.89 -24.13
C LYS A 644 3.02 -10.38 -23.08
N VAL A 645 3.66 -11.28 -22.32
CA VAL A 645 4.77 -10.90 -21.42
C VAL A 645 5.89 -10.21 -22.20
N ASN A 646 6.27 -10.75 -23.37
CA ASN A 646 7.28 -10.14 -24.22
C ASN A 646 6.89 -8.74 -24.71
N LYS A 647 5.63 -8.51 -25.09
CA LYS A 647 5.15 -7.17 -25.50
C LYS A 647 5.27 -6.16 -24.36
N ILE A 648 4.82 -6.52 -23.16
CA ILE A 648 4.95 -5.65 -21.98
C ILE A 648 6.42 -5.39 -21.64
N LYS A 649 7.27 -6.41 -21.76
CA LYS A 649 8.72 -6.25 -21.58
C LYS A 649 9.31 -5.28 -22.60
N THR A 650 8.99 -5.41 -23.88
CA THR A 650 9.47 -4.47 -24.92
C THR A 650 9.05 -3.03 -24.61
N LEU A 651 7.81 -2.82 -24.17
CA LEU A 651 7.35 -1.48 -23.75
C LEU A 651 8.12 -1.00 -22.52
N ARG A 652 8.31 -1.84 -21.50
CA ARG A 652 9.11 -1.51 -20.31
C ARG A 652 10.52 -1.08 -20.73
N ASP A 653 11.17 -1.86 -21.60
CA ASP A 653 12.53 -1.60 -22.07
C ASP A 653 12.64 -0.30 -22.88
N GLN A 654 11.64 -0.01 -23.71
CA GLN A 654 11.55 1.22 -24.49
C GLN A 654 11.42 2.46 -23.59
N PHE A 655 10.65 2.35 -22.50
CA PHE A 655 10.19 3.51 -21.73
C PHE A 655 10.88 3.68 -20.36
N GLN A 656 11.63 2.70 -19.87
CA GLN A 656 12.26 2.73 -18.53
C GLN A 656 13.35 3.79 -18.32
N GLN A 657 13.86 4.41 -19.39
CA GLN A 657 14.78 5.55 -19.27
C GLN A 657 14.04 6.85 -18.96
N GLU A 658 12.83 7.00 -19.48
CA GLU A 658 11.95 8.14 -19.23
C GLU A 658 11.18 7.95 -17.92
N TRP A 659 10.59 6.77 -17.73
CA TRP A 659 9.77 6.43 -16.56
C TRP A 659 10.52 5.44 -15.68
N LYS A 660 11.35 5.96 -14.78
CA LYS A 660 12.29 5.16 -13.97
C LYS A 660 11.61 4.14 -13.05
N MET A 661 10.34 4.33 -12.68
CA MET A 661 9.59 3.31 -11.92
C MET A 661 9.38 2.00 -12.69
N LEU A 662 9.62 1.96 -14.01
CA LEU A 662 9.60 0.73 -14.80
C LEU A 662 10.83 -0.16 -14.56
N GLN A 663 11.88 0.34 -13.90
CA GLN A 663 13.12 -0.40 -13.68
C GLN A 663 12.92 -1.49 -12.63
N CYS A 664 13.03 -2.75 -13.06
CA CYS A 664 12.94 -3.93 -12.21
C CYS A 664 14.13 -4.90 -12.37
N SER A 665 15.17 -4.49 -13.10
CA SER A 665 16.41 -5.22 -13.32
C SER A 665 17.59 -4.25 -13.49
N GLY A 666 18.72 -4.55 -12.86
CA GLY A 666 19.97 -3.84 -13.09
C GLY A 666 20.54 -4.15 -14.48
N LYS A 667 21.26 -3.20 -15.09
CA LYS A 667 22.07 -3.51 -16.28
C LYS A 667 23.21 -4.44 -15.85
N LEU A 668 23.30 -5.62 -16.47
CA LEU A 668 24.40 -6.58 -16.28
C LEU A 668 25.76 -5.99 -16.63
#